data_AF-R2RA98-F1
#
_entry.id   AF-R2RA98-F1
#
_cell.length_a   1.000
_cell.length_b   1.000
_cell.length_c   1.000
_cell.angle_alpha   90.00
_cell.angle_beta   90.00
_cell.angle_gamma   90.00
#
_symmetry.space_group_name_H-M   'P 1'
#
loop_
_entity.id
_entity.type
_entity.pdbx_description
1 polymer ?
#
loop_
_entity_poly.entity_id
_entity_poly.type
_entity_poly.pdbx_seq_one_letter_code
_entity_poly.pdbx_strand_id
1 'polypeptide(L)'
;MNKKIFSMLSVGIMVTSLFPTAFVDAETVEHTTASETTLSSIAEDPLKDKKNKAEEQVSAETETDSEAAAAEVVEETKDTKEATEESKEEVSSKEKKGATTLVEGVDIDADFAQALRTDSLAGNYYASWSGYGKNENELTIEDMEKLTQIHVQEKSLTSLKGIEYAVNVKIINCYTNKLTDVDLSKNSFLEKFVANDNQLTNLDVSSNNALRELYCFKNQLTSLNLDGLTNLEELTCYGNQLPTLDVSTNTGLLKLTCYSNQLPTIDLSNNKKLQHLNISKNKLPSLDVSKNINLTTLYCSSNQLPSLDVSKNLALKFLVCAWNEIPDLDVSKNSQLIDLACSFNKLTTLDLSQNPDLRMLQCYVNKLTELDMSHNPKLEILYCNDNDLTNLDVSQNPVLDNLQCGSNELTTLDVSNNVELTTLSCFSNHLSDITNMNGLAKLATLEAPNQTIRIPVPVVTDNKATVDVLKTTAHAGLTASNGFATSAVKPEPGFTTTGNVIELSNVTRLGLINKGIRFDYAGAQLSEGNNGASNSFSGTIYFDAVSEIENELVADQEKVKSGDTVEWTGTLTSFLPKKAENIHAVLDLPSGLTIDPDSIKIDGVAASLKDIDGTNNLGDLDQDEKKVITFKTKAEGAIDEELEAKGTVDWEDDTISSPYSKEVKGSVQIQKEDASKPGENDDDIALLTAPTAFNYGVQKIQGKETTYTLNPDAYKEDTDVVTNGFYTRMKDDRSTSTGWDLTAQLSDFTDSSEEVMPNSSGAAVKFDDLTIEAIANRDTPQEAVDTSATDGPSTVKASERLIAGDNAKTLVSAKSGEGKDTWQLRIPFEKVSLNLPANAGKKGSNYKAKLTWSLNDTP
;
A
#
# COMPACT_ATOMS: atom_id res chain seq x y z
N MET A 1 -21.51 -0.07 28.88
CA MET A 1 -21.49 1.29 29.44
C MET A 1 -20.29 2.03 28.85
N ASN A 2 -20.36 3.28 28.41
CA ASN A 2 -21.55 4.11 28.19
C ASN A 2 -21.27 5.17 27.11
N LYS A 3 -22.30 5.58 26.37
CA LYS A 3 -22.27 6.74 25.48
C LYS A 3 -21.79 7.99 26.24
N LYS A 4 -20.75 8.68 25.74
CA LYS A 4 -20.52 10.15 25.78
C LYS A 4 -19.05 10.48 25.48
N ILE A 5 -18.78 10.94 24.26
CA ILE A 5 -17.88 12.06 23.87
C ILE A 5 -18.20 12.28 22.38
N PHE A 6 -19.12 13.21 22.10
CA PHE A 6 -19.41 13.77 20.78
C PHE A 6 -20.28 15.02 21.01
N SER A 7 -19.63 16.18 21.09
CA SER A 7 -20.23 17.52 21.15
C SER A 7 -19.10 18.55 21.16
N MET A 8 -19.24 19.64 20.39
CA MET A 8 -18.22 20.69 20.12
C MET A 8 -17.04 20.17 19.28
N LEU A 9 -16.84 20.57 18.02
CA LEU A 9 -16.92 21.92 17.47
C LEU A 9 -17.82 22.03 16.24
N SER A 10 -18.68 23.05 16.24
CA SER A 10 -19.32 23.58 15.03
C SER A 10 -18.95 25.06 14.89
N VAL A 11 -18.14 25.38 13.88
CA VAL A 11 -17.91 26.74 13.39
C VAL A 11 -18.11 26.68 11.89
N GLY A 12 -19.17 27.33 11.40
CA GLY A 12 -19.57 27.23 10.00
C GLY A 12 -18.77 28.15 9.09
N ILE A 13 -18.53 27.68 7.87
CA ILE A 13 -18.19 28.50 6.70
C ILE A 13 -19.25 28.18 5.65
N MET A 14 -19.91 29.21 5.11
CA MET A 14 -20.78 29.06 3.95
C MET A 14 -19.92 28.78 2.73
N VAL A 15 -20.09 27.62 2.11
CA VAL A 15 -19.65 27.39 0.72
C VAL A 15 -20.88 27.48 -0.16
N THR A 16 -20.88 28.43 -1.10
CA THR A 16 -21.92 28.54 -2.13
C THR A 16 -21.62 27.61 -3.30
N SER A 17 -22.68 27.04 -3.86
CA SER A 17 -22.70 26.00 -4.88
C SER A 17 -21.79 26.19 -6.10
N LEU A 18 -21.13 25.11 -6.52
CA LEU A 18 -21.05 24.62 -7.91
C LEU A 18 -20.58 23.15 -7.92
N PHE A 19 -21.45 22.22 -8.34
CA PHE A 19 -21.14 20.79 -8.49
C PHE A 19 -21.39 20.36 -9.94
N PRO A 20 -20.56 19.45 -10.48
CA PRO A 20 -20.99 18.41 -11.42
C PRO A 20 -21.01 17.04 -10.71
N THR A 21 -22.19 16.45 -10.57
CA THR A 21 -22.37 15.19 -9.81
C THR A 21 -22.03 13.94 -10.62
N ALA A 22 -21.09 13.13 -10.13
CA ALA A 22 -20.92 11.73 -10.53
C ALA A 22 -20.60 10.85 -9.31
N PHE A 23 -21.58 10.05 -8.88
CA PHE A 23 -21.45 8.87 -8.00
C PHE A 23 -20.69 9.00 -6.65
N VAL A 24 -21.10 9.92 -5.77
CA VAL A 24 -21.11 9.65 -4.31
C VAL A 24 -22.35 10.30 -3.69
N ASP A 25 -23.19 9.53 -3.00
CA ASP A 25 -23.68 9.86 -1.65
C ASP A 25 -24.57 8.77 -1.04
N ALA A 26 -24.54 8.69 0.29
CA ALA A 26 -25.43 7.86 1.09
C ALA A 26 -25.92 8.63 2.33
N GLU A 27 -27.25 8.70 2.47
CA GLU A 27 -28.01 9.23 3.61
C GLU A 27 -27.95 10.72 3.95
N THR A 28 -29.04 11.43 3.63
CA THR A 28 -29.93 11.96 4.69
C THR A 28 -31.34 12.13 4.14
N VAL A 29 -32.37 11.86 4.97
CA VAL A 29 -33.78 11.94 4.59
C VAL A 29 -34.52 12.91 5.50
N GLU A 30 -35.09 13.98 4.94
CA GLU A 30 -36.31 14.60 5.46
C GLU A 30 -37.27 14.96 4.30
N HIS A 31 -38.56 14.93 4.59
CA HIS A 31 -39.63 15.03 3.59
C HIS A 31 -39.73 16.42 2.93
N THR A 32 -39.91 16.46 1.61
CA THR A 32 -40.95 17.31 0.96
C THR A 32 -41.28 16.83 -0.46
N THR A 33 -42.34 17.39 -1.05
CA THR A 33 -43.16 16.75 -2.10
C THR A 33 -42.80 17.13 -3.55
N ALA A 34 -42.73 16.09 -4.41
CA ALA A 34 -43.19 16.01 -5.80
C ALA A 34 -42.86 17.12 -6.82
N SER A 35 -42.10 16.75 -7.87
CA SER A 35 -42.54 16.86 -9.28
C SER A 35 -41.50 16.19 -10.19
N GLU A 36 -41.88 15.12 -10.89
CA GLU A 36 -41.01 14.48 -11.90
C GLU A 36 -41.01 15.27 -13.21
N THR A 37 -39.83 15.39 -13.82
CA THR A 37 -39.68 15.54 -15.27
C THR A 37 -38.58 14.59 -15.73
N THR A 38 -38.92 13.76 -16.72
CA THR A 38 -38.05 12.72 -17.28
C THR A 38 -36.93 13.29 -18.12
N LEU A 39 -35.76 12.62 -18.11
CA LEU A 39 -34.87 12.55 -19.27
C LEU A 39 -33.95 11.32 -19.19
N SER A 40 -33.79 10.66 -20.33
CA SER A 40 -33.04 9.43 -20.56
C SER A 40 -31.59 9.70 -21.03
N SER A 41 -30.78 8.64 -21.13
CA SER A 41 -29.36 8.58 -21.57
C SER A 41 -28.36 9.17 -20.56
N ILE A 42 -27.28 8.48 -20.14
CA ILE A 42 -26.23 7.80 -20.91
C ILE A 42 -25.62 6.66 -20.07
N ALA A 43 -25.49 5.46 -20.67
CA ALA A 43 -24.51 4.40 -20.34
C ALA A 43 -24.81 3.16 -21.22
N GLU A 44 -24.54 3.24 -22.52
CA GLU A 44 -24.65 2.05 -23.39
C GLU A 44 -23.42 1.14 -23.25
N ASP A 45 -23.69 -0.16 -23.32
CA ASP A 45 -22.74 -1.28 -23.23
C ASP A 45 -21.69 -1.26 -24.38
N PRO A 46 -20.37 -1.19 -24.08
CA PRO A 46 -19.31 -1.03 -25.08
C PRO A 46 -18.94 -2.34 -25.82
N LEU A 47 -19.94 -3.11 -26.26
CA LEU A 47 -19.77 -4.36 -27.03
C LEU A 47 -20.51 -4.40 -28.39
N LYS A 48 -21.16 -3.32 -28.82
CA LYS A 48 -21.87 -3.29 -30.12
C LYS A 48 -21.03 -2.89 -31.34
N ASP A 49 -19.96 -2.09 -31.19
CA ASP A 49 -19.19 -1.57 -32.32
C ASP A 49 -18.04 -2.47 -32.79
N LYS A 50 -18.41 -3.62 -33.38
CA LYS A 50 -17.56 -4.33 -34.39
C LYS A 50 -18.32 -5.33 -35.27
N LYS A 51 -19.59 -5.06 -35.58
CA LYS A 51 -20.37 -5.79 -36.61
C LYS A 51 -21.37 -4.85 -37.29
N ASN A 52 -20.89 -4.07 -38.26
CA ASN A 52 -21.63 -3.57 -39.44
C ASN A 52 -20.72 -2.66 -40.28
N LYS A 53 -19.88 -3.27 -41.13
CA LYS A 53 -19.17 -2.53 -42.20
C LYS A 53 -18.98 -3.38 -43.46
N ALA A 54 -20.07 -4.00 -43.88
CA ALA A 54 -20.32 -4.51 -45.23
C ALA A 54 -21.84 -4.59 -45.41
N GLU A 55 -22.29 -4.52 -46.67
CA GLU A 55 -23.69 -4.71 -47.13
C GLU A 55 -24.63 -3.50 -47.07
N GLU A 56 -24.32 -2.48 -47.87
CA GLU A 56 -25.35 -1.87 -48.73
C GLU A 56 -24.75 -1.35 -50.04
N GLN A 57 -24.67 -2.21 -51.08
CA GLN A 57 -24.84 -1.78 -52.48
C GLN A 57 -24.93 -2.94 -53.49
N VAL A 58 -25.72 -2.69 -54.54
CA VAL A 58 -25.89 -3.45 -55.80
C VAL A 58 -26.74 -4.73 -55.77
N SER A 59 -28.01 -4.54 -56.14
CA SER A 59 -28.85 -5.50 -56.84
C SER A 59 -28.36 -5.81 -58.27
N ALA A 60 -28.39 -7.07 -58.71
CA ALA A 60 -28.91 -7.50 -60.03
C ALA A 60 -28.73 -9.01 -60.33
N GLU A 61 -29.84 -9.66 -60.69
CA GLU A 61 -30.05 -10.60 -61.81
C GLU A 61 -29.33 -11.97 -61.97
N THR A 62 -30.08 -12.87 -62.64
CA THR A 62 -29.72 -14.10 -63.39
C THR A 62 -29.41 -15.43 -62.67
N GLU A 63 -30.40 -16.33 -62.75
CA GLU A 63 -30.34 -17.71 -63.29
C GLU A 63 -28.98 -18.44 -63.43
N THR A 64 -28.84 -19.66 -62.88
CA THR A 64 -29.04 -20.94 -63.62
C THR A 64 -28.64 -22.20 -62.82
N ASP A 65 -29.44 -23.25 -63.02
CA ASP A 65 -29.14 -24.70 -63.09
C ASP A 65 -28.32 -25.52 -62.06
N SER A 66 -28.85 -26.74 -61.86
CA SER A 66 -28.15 -28.02 -61.59
C SER A 66 -27.54 -28.24 -60.19
N GLU A 67 -27.49 -29.46 -59.63
CA GLU A 67 -28.05 -30.74 -60.07
C GLU A 67 -28.40 -31.66 -58.89
N ALA A 68 -29.20 -32.66 -59.23
CA ALA A 68 -29.85 -33.66 -58.40
C ALA A 68 -28.93 -34.63 -57.62
N ALA A 69 -29.48 -35.16 -56.52
CA ALA A 69 -29.33 -36.57 -56.16
C ALA A 69 -30.57 -37.07 -55.38
N ALA A 70 -31.38 -37.93 -56.01
CA ALA A 70 -32.29 -38.86 -55.32
C ALA A 70 -31.47 -40.07 -54.78
N ALA A 71 -31.98 -41.04 -54.03
CA ALA A 71 -33.33 -41.38 -53.57
C ALA A 71 -33.22 -41.92 -52.10
N GLU A 72 -34.26 -42.40 -51.42
CA GLU A 72 -34.93 -43.69 -51.71
C GLU A 72 -36.32 -43.79 -51.07
N VAL A 73 -37.16 -44.67 -51.62
CA VAL A 73 -38.57 -44.87 -51.28
C VAL A 73 -38.74 -46.20 -50.53
N VAL A 74 -39.56 -46.21 -49.48
CA VAL A 74 -40.40 -47.38 -49.17
C VAL A 74 -41.78 -46.90 -48.70
N GLU A 75 -42.77 -46.95 -49.59
CA GLU A 75 -44.15 -47.23 -49.18
C GLU A 75 -44.28 -48.74 -48.96
N GLU A 76 -45.03 -49.18 -47.95
CA GLU A 76 -45.83 -50.39 -48.11
C GLU A 76 -47.16 -50.27 -47.36
N THR A 77 -48.18 -50.96 -47.85
CA THR A 77 -49.59 -50.62 -47.60
C THR A 77 -50.39 -51.78 -47.00
N LYS A 78 -51.50 -51.40 -46.35
CA LYS A 78 -52.83 -52.04 -46.43
C LYS A 78 -53.24 -53.22 -45.51
N ASP A 79 -54.49 -53.02 -45.04
CA ASP A 79 -55.63 -53.96 -45.00
C ASP A 79 -55.87 -54.94 -43.82
N THR A 80 -56.68 -54.45 -42.85
CA THR A 80 -57.96 -55.01 -42.35
C THR A 80 -58.08 -56.47 -41.84
N LYS A 81 -58.62 -56.64 -40.61
CA LYS A 81 -60.04 -57.02 -40.37
C LYS A 81 -60.40 -57.25 -38.87
N GLU A 82 -61.59 -56.76 -38.49
CA GLU A 82 -62.70 -57.41 -37.74
C GLU A 82 -62.39 -58.46 -36.63
N ALA A 83 -63.00 -58.45 -35.42
CA ALA A 83 -64.06 -57.60 -34.81
C ALA A 83 -63.90 -57.66 -33.24
N THR A 84 -64.83 -57.35 -32.31
CA THR A 84 -66.32 -57.20 -32.30
C THR A 84 -66.78 -56.39 -31.06
N GLU A 85 -68.10 -56.14 -30.96
CA GLU A 85 -69.01 -55.88 -29.80
C GLU A 85 -68.42 -55.64 -28.38
N GLU A 86 -68.89 -54.69 -27.57
CA GLU A 86 -70.29 -54.31 -27.32
C GLU A 86 -70.67 -52.82 -27.55
N SER A 87 -71.97 -52.54 -27.49
CA SER A 87 -72.64 -51.31 -27.95
C SER A 87 -72.97 -50.30 -26.85
N LYS A 88 -72.95 -48.99 -27.20
CA LYS A 88 -74.19 -48.19 -27.36
C LYS A 88 -73.92 -46.79 -27.93
N GLU A 89 -74.87 -46.30 -28.71
CA GLU A 89 -74.90 -44.93 -29.21
C GLU A 89 -75.15 -43.95 -28.06
N GLU A 90 -74.43 -42.83 -28.05
CA GLU A 90 -75.05 -41.57 -27.67
C GLU A 90 -74.55 -40.44 -28.58
N VAL A 91 -75.49 -39.63 -29.07
CA VAL A 91 -75.23 -38.52 -29.98
C VAL A 91 -74.55 -37.40 -29.19
N SER A 92 -73.30 -37.09 -29.52
CA SER A 92 -72.63 -35.88 -29.06
C SER A 92 -72.52 -34.87 -30.21
N SER A 93 -73.39 -33.87 -30.16
CA SER A 93 -73.20 -32.60 -30.87
C SER A 93 -71.83 -32.02 -30.54
N LYS A 94 -71.15 -31.46 -31.55
CA LYS A 94 -70.07 -30.49 -31.31
C LYS A 94 -70.68 -29.23 -30.68
N GLU A 95 -70.92 -29.27 -29.38
CA GLU A 95 -71.03 -28.04 -28.60
C GLU A 95 -69.69 -27.32 -28.74
N LYS A 96 -69.73 -26.12 -29.34
CA LYS A 96 -68.72 -25.12 -29.02
C LYS A 96 -68.86 -24.88 -27.52
N LYS A 97 -67.90 -25.33 -26.71
CA LYS A 97 -67.70 -24.71 -25.39
C LYS A 97 -67.63 -23.22 -25.65
N GLY A 98 -68.53 -22.44 -25.04
CA GLY A 98 -68.36 -21.00 -25.00
C GLY A 98 -67.08 -20.71 -24.24
N ALA A 99 -66.23 -19.84 -24.78
CA ALA A 99 -65.03 -19.39 -24.09
C ALA A 99 -65.43 -18.87 -22.69
N THR A 100 -64.84 -19.42 -21.64
CA THR A 100 -65.20 -19.03 -20.27
C THR A 100 -64.75 -17.60 -20.00
N THR A 101 -65.73 -16.70 -19.88
CA THR A 101 -65.52 -15.31 -19.51
C THR A 101 -65.03 -15.17 -18.08
N LEU A 102 -64.08 -14.28 -17.85
CA LEU A 102 -63.52 -13.91 -16.54
C LEU A 102 -64.27 -12.69 -16.01
N VAL A 103 -64.71 -12.73 -14.75
CA VAL A 103 -65.38 -11.63 -14.07
C VAL A 103 -64.35 -10.74 -13.36
N GLU A 104 -64.31 -9.46 -13.71
CA GLU A 104 -63.42 -8.45 -13.12
C GLU A 104 -63.77 -8.23 -11.64
N GLY A 105 -62.75 -8.25 -10.78
CA GLY A 105 -62.89 -8.25 -9.31
C GLY A 105 -63.21 -9.61 -8.69
N VAL A 106 -63.52 -10.65 -9.46
CA VAL A 106 -63.86 -12.00 -8.94
C VAL A 106 -62.87 -13.07 -9.40
N ASP A 107 -62.63 -13.20 -10.71
CA ASP A 107 -61.70 -14.18 -11.28
C ASP A 107 -60.35 -13.52 -11.61
N ILE A 108 -60.39 -12.29 -12.15
CA ILE A 108 -59.24 -11.45 -12.47
C ILE A 108 -59.34 -10.14 -11.68
N ASP A 109 -58.22 -9.57 -11.24
CA ASP A 109 -58.20 -8.25 -10.62
C ASP A 109 -58.70 -7.17 -11.61
N ALA A 110 -59.51 -6.23 -11.14
CA ALA A 110 -60.18 -5.26 -12.00
C ALA A 110 -59.21 -4.24 -12.61
N ASP A 111 -58.23 -3.75 -11.84
CA ASP A 111 -57.24 -2.80 -12.35
C ASP A 111 -56.28 -3.51 -13.33
N PHE A 112 -55.93 -4.77 -13.05
CA PHE A 112 -55.11 -5.60 -13.95
C PHE A 112 -55.85 -5.93 -15.27
N ALA A 113 -57.12 -6.35 -15.19
CA ALA A 113 -57.95 -6.58 -16.36
C ALA A 113 -58.13 -5.31 -17.20
N GLN A 114 -58.39 -4.17 -16.55
CA GLN A 114 -58.46 -2.87 -17.20
C GLN A 114 -57.15 -2.53 -17.91
N ALA A 115 -55.99 -2.71 -17.26
CA ALA A 115 -54.69 -2.48 -17.88
C ALA A 115 -54.51 -3.34 -19.14
N LEU A 116 -54.75 -4.66 -19.05
CA LEU A 116 -54.62 -5.60 -20.17
C LEU A 116 -55.53 -5.25 -21.37
N ARG A 117 -56.78 -4.82 -21.13
CA ARG A 117 -57.75 -4.54 -22.20
C ARG A 117 -57.74 -3.11 -22.74
N THR A 118 -57.19 -2.14 -22.01
CA THR A 118 -57.17 -0.72 -22.41
C THR A 118 -55.80 -0.21 -22.87
N ASP A 119 -54.70 -0.78 -22.40
CA ASP A 119 -53.35 -0.46 -22.87
C ASP A 119 -52.91 -1.43 -23.98
N SER A 120 -52.57 -0.89 -25.15
CA SER A 120 -52.12 -1.68 -26.30
C SER A 120 -50.74 -2.32 -26.11
N LEU A 121 -49.98 -1.86 -25.12
CA LEU A 121 -48.67 -2.39 -24.77
C LEU A 121 -48.74 -3.48 -23.69
N ALA A 122 -49.85 -3.62 -22.97
CA ALA A 122 -49.93 -4.46 -21.76
C ALA A 122 -49.94 -5.98 -22.02
N GLY A 123 -50.26 -6.41 -23.23
CA GLY A 123 -50.21 -7.83 -23.64
C GLY A 123 -48.96 -8.17 -24.46
N ASN A 124 -49.15 -8.99 -25.50
CA ASN A 124 -48.10 -9.34 -26.45
C ASN A 124 -47.55 -8.09 -27.16
N TYR A 125 -46.39 -7.60 -26.73
CA TYR A 125 -45.75 -6.41 -27.29
C TYR A 125 -45.62 -6.52 -28.82
N TYR A 126 -46.10 -5.50 -29.55
CA TYR A 126 -46.24 -5.45 -31.02
C TYR A 126 -47.32 -6.35 -31.69
N ALA A 127 -48.20 -7.00 -30.94
CA ALA A 127 -49.37 -7.71 -31.49
C ALA A 127 -50.65 -7.35 -30.72
N SER A 128 -51.75 -7.05 -31.44
CA SER A 128 -53.06 -6.91 -30.79
C SER A 128 -53.53 -8.29 -30.28
N TRP A 129 -53.25 -8.57 -29.01
CA TRP A 129 -53.74 -9.78 -28.34
C TRP A 129 -55.29 -9.75 -28.25
N SER A 130 -55.94 -10.92 -28.21
CA SER A 130 -57.40 -10.98 -28.46
C SER A 130 -58.29 -10.37 -27.38
N GLY A 131 -57.73 -10.02 -26.21
CA GLY A 131 -58.42 -9.26 -25.16
C GLY A 131 -58.31 -7.73 -25.27
N TYR A 132 -57.47 -7.18 -26.14
CA TYR A 132 -57.36 -5.72 -26.30
C TYR A 132 -58.64 -5.12 -26.90
N GLY A 133 -59.10 -4.00 -26.33
CA GLY A 133 -60.31 -3.30 -26.77
C GLY A 133 -61.63 -3.94 -26.34
N LYS A 134 -61.58 -5.03 -25.55
CA LYS A 134 -62.77 -5.65 -24.97
C LYS A 134 -63.39 -4.80 -23.86
N ASN A 135 -64.71 -4.92 -23.68
CA ASN A 135 -65.41 -4.26 -22.59
C ASN A 135 -65.09 -4.93 -21.23
N GLU A 136 -65.56 -4.30 -20.17
CA GLU A 136 -65.51 -4.87 -18.81
C GLU A 136 -66.22 -6.22 -18.77
N ASN A 137 -65.60 -7.23 -18.16
CA ASN A 137 -66.11 -8.61 -18.08
C ASN A 137 -66.31 -9.28 -19.46
N GLU A 138 -65.48 -8.98 -20.46
CA GLU A 138 -65.46 -9.71 -21.76
C GLU A 138 -64.15 -10.49 -22.03
N LEU A 139 -63.12 -10.34 -21.18
CA LEU A 139 -61.92 -11.18 -21.22
C LEU A 139 -62.30 -12.65 -20.95
N THR A 140 -61.65 -13.58 -21.64
CA THR A 140 -61.89 -15.02 -21.47
C THR A 140 -60.59 -15.75 -21.14
N ILE A 141 -60.69 -16.96 -20.59
CA ILE A 141 -59.53 -17.85 -20.40
C ILE A 141 -58.77 -18.04 -21.73
N GLU A 142 -59.49 -18.23 -22.84
CA GLU A 142 -58.88 -18.37 -24.17
C GLU A 142 -58.11 -17.11 -24.64
N ASP A 143 -58.40 -15.92 -24.12
CA ASP A 143 -57.59 -14.72 -24.40
C ASP A 143 -56.30 -14.72 -23.59
N MET A 144 -56.40 -15.04 -22.30
CA MET A 144 -55.26 -15.13 -21.39
C MET A 144 -54.28 -16.22 -21.83
N GLU A 145 -54.78 -17.38 -22.27
CA GLU A 145 -53.96 -18.48 -22.81
C GLU A 145 -53.14 -18.07 -24.05
N LYS A 146 -53.50 -17.00 -24.77
CA LYS A 146 -52.74 -16.47 -25.92
C LYS A 146 -51.69 -15.43 -25.54
N LEU A 147 -51.61 -15.02 -24.27
CA LEU A 147 -50.56 -14.14 -23.79
C LEU A 147 -49.24 -14.92 -23.70
N THR A 148 -48.25 -14.47 -24.47
CA THR A 148 -46.85 -14.88 -24.38
C THR A 148 -46.00 -13.81 -23.68
N GLN A 149 -46.49 -12.56 -23.61
CA GLN A 149 -45.90 -11.48 -22.83
C GLN A 149 -46.98 -10.63 -22.15
N ILE A 150 -46.65 -10.04 -21.00
CA ILE A 150 -47.47 -9.11 -20.22
C ILE A 150 -46.58 -7.96 -19.74
N HIS A 151 -46.99 -6.71 -19.97
CA HIS A 151 -46.22 -5.49 -19.64
C HIS A 151 -47.10 -4.45 -18.93
N VAL A 152 -47.30 -4.62 -17.63
CA VAL A 152 -48.17 -3.80 -16.77
C VAL A 152 -47.38 -2.96 -15.76
N GLN A 153 -46.19 -2.50 -16.14
CA GLN A 153 -45.40 -1.56 -15.36
C GLN A 153 -46.09 -0.19 -15.16
N GLU A 154 -45.79 0.48 -14.04
CA GLU A 154 -46.22 1.86 -13.74
C GLU A 154 -47.76 2.05 -13.70
N LYS A 155 -48.52 0.98 -13.45
CA LYS A 155 -50.00 1.00 -13.44
C LYS A 155 -50.62 1.20 -12.05
N SER A 156 -49.81 1.34 -10.99
CA SER A 156 -50.27 1.39 -9.59
C SER A 156 -51.02 0.13 -9.10
N LEU A 157 -50.86 -1.01 -9.79
CA LEU A 157 -51.55 -2.27 -9.48
C LEU A 157 -51.21 -2.76 -8.07
N THR A 158 -52.22 -3.30 -7.39
CA THR A 158 -52.08 -3.94 -6.07
C THR A 158 -52.15 -5.46 -6.12
N SER A 159 -52.66 -6.03 -7.23
CA SER A 159 -52.70 -7.47 -7.49
C SER A 159 -52.46 -7.77 -8.96
N LEU A 160 -52.00 -9.00 -9.25
CA LEU A 160 -52.00 -9.61 -10.58
C LEU A 160 -52.94 -10.83 -10.66
N LYS A 161 -53.89 -10.97 -9.73
CA LYS A 161 -54.86 -12.07 -9.73
C LYS A 161 -55.52 -12.21 -11.11
N GLY A 162 -55.60 -13.44 -11.62
CA GLY A 162 -55.96 -13.79 -12.98
C GLY A 162 -54.74 -14.07 -13.89
N ILE A 163 -53.51 -13.79 -13.44
CA ILE A 163 -52.26 -14.18 -14.12
C ILE A 163 -52.14 -15.71 -14.28
N GLU A 164 -52.80 -16.48 -13.41
CA GLU A 164 -52.86 -17.94 -13.45
C GLU A 164 -53.53 -18.50 -14.73
N TYR A 165 -54.32 -17.70 -15.43
CA TYR A 165 -54.90 -18.05 -16.74
C TYR A 165 -53.94 -17.80 -17.91
N ALA A 166 -52.87 -17.01 -17.72
CA ALA A 166 -51.87 -16.73 -18.75
C ALA A 166 -50.79 -17.84 -18.83
N VAL A 167 -51.24 -19.09 -19.02
CA VAL A 167 -50.39 -20.29 -18.87
C VAL A 167 -49.22 -20.37 -19.86
N ASN A 168 -49.31 -19.71 -21.02
CA ASN A 168 -48.27 -19.69 -22.06
C ASN A 168 -47.34 -18.46 -21.99
N VAL A 169 -47.42 -17.66 -20.92
CA VAL A 169 -46.62 -16.44 -20.77
C VAL A 169 -45.14 -16.76 -20.53
N LYS A 170 -44.28 -16.08 -21.30
CA LYS A 170 -42.81 -16.17 -21.23
C LYS A 170 -42.17 -14.94 -20.60
N ILE A 171 -42.82 -13.79 -20.69
CA ILE A 171 -42.32 -12.53 -20.12
C ILE A 171 -43.44 -11.89 -19.31
N ILE A 172 -43.22 -11.67 -18.02
CA ILE A 172 -44.09 -10.82 -17.21
C ILE A 172 -43.24 -9.64 -16.72
N ASN A 173 -43.71 -8.44 -17.03
CA ASN A 173 -43.17 -7.19 -16.55
C ASN A 173 -44.27 -6.41 -15.80
N CYS A 174 -44.02 -6.14 -14.52
CA CYS A 174 -44.89 -5.44 -13.60
C CYS A 174 -44.12 -4.49 -12.67
N TYR A 175 -42.97 -3.95 -13.11
CA TYR A 175 -42.16 -3.04 -12.30
C TYR A 175 -42.90 -1.73 -11.92
N THR A 176 -42.48 -1.07 -10.83
CA THR A 176 -43.10 0.18 -10.33
C THR A 176 -44.61 0.04 -10.16
N ASN A 177 -45.00 -0.86 -9.25
CA ASN A 177 -46.39 -1.07 -8.83
C ASN A 177 -46.47 -1.16 -7.29
N LYS A 178 -47.60 -1.61 -6.76
CA LYS A 178 -47.88 -1.74 -5.32
C LYS A 178 -48.18 -3.20 -4.95
N LEU A 179 -47.62 -4.15 -5.71
CA LEU A 179 -47.84 -5.58 -5.50
C LEU A 179 -47.18 -6.00 -4.18
N THR A 180 -47.92 -6.68 -3.30
CA THR A 180 -47.42 -7.25 -2.05
C THR A 180 -47.13 -8.75 -2.13
N ASP A 181 -47.74 -9.41 -3.12
CA ASP A 181 -47.66 -10.85 -3.43
C ASP A 181 -48.01 -11.08 -4.91
N VAL A 182 -47.50 -12.17 -5.51
CA VAL A 182 -47.84 -12.64 -6.87
C VAL A 182 -47.74 -14.17 -6.90
N ASP A 183 -48.82 -14.87 -7.29
CA ASP A 183 -48.80 -16.31 -7.58
C ASP A 183 -48.38 -16.55 -9.05
N LEU A 184 -47.22 -17.18 -9.25
CA LEU A 184 -46.69 -17.57 -10.56
C LEU A 184 -46.79 -19.07 -10.83
N SER A 185 -47.51 -19.84 -9.99
CA SER A 185 -47.50 -21.31 -9.98
C SER A 185 -48.09 -21.97 -11.24
N LYS A 186 -48.76 -21.21 -12.12
CA LYS A 186 -49.29 -21.67 -13.42
C LYS A 186 -48.48 -21.19 -14.62
N ASN A 187 -47.55 -20.26 -14.44
CA ASN A 187 -46.78 -19.64 -15.52
C ASN A 187 -45.45 -20.40 -15.72
N SER A 188 -45.50 -21.72 -15.92
CA SER A 188 -44.30 -22.57 -15.96
C SER A 188 -43.38 -22.31 -17.16
N PHE A 189 -43.88 -21.67 -18.22
CA PHE A 189 -43.11 -21.23 -19.39
C PHE A 189 -42.44 -19.86 -19.22
N LEU A 190 -42.50 -19.24 -18.03
CA LEU A 190 -41.93 -17.94 -17.75
C LEU A 190 -40.39 -17.96 -17.86
N GLU A 191 -39.85 -17.26 -18.85
CA GLU A 191 -38.42 -17.11 -19.12
C GLU A 191 -37.84 -15.83 -18.50
N LYS A 192 -38.66 -14.78 -18.35
CA LYS A 192 -38.26 -13.49 -17.76
C LYS A 192 -39.33 -12.94 -16.83
N PHE A 193 -38.96 -12.62 -15.59
CA PHE A 193 -39.81 -11.94 -14.63
C PHE A 193 -39.20 -10.62 -14.16
N VAL A 194 -39.94 -9.52 -14.33
CA VAL A 194 -39.55 -8.16 -13.94
C VAL A 194 -40.59 -7.60 -12.97
N ALA A 195 -40.25 -7.57 -11.68
CA ALA A 195 -41.13 -7.16 -10.58
C ALA A 195 -40.42 -6.23 -9.58
N ASN A 196 -39.43 -5.47 -10.05
CA ASN A 196 -38.73 -4.50 -9.22
C ASN A 196 -39.60 -3.29 -8.83
N ASP A 197 -39.15 -2.53 -7.83
CA ASP A 197 -39.85 -1.33 -7.33
C ASP A 197 -41.32 -1.65 -6.97
N ASN A 198 -41.50 -2.67 -6.12
CA ASN A 198 -42.81 -3.14 -5.63
C ASN A 198 -42.77 -3.30 -4.09
N GLN A 199 -43.76 -3.96 -3.50
CA GLN A 199 -43.88 -4.17 -2.06
C GLN A 199 -43.88 -5.67 -1.69
N LEU A 200 -43.31 -6.52 -2.56
CA LEU A 200 -43.32 -7.97 -2.38
C LEU A 200 -42.58 -8.35 -1.09
N THR A 201 -43.28 -9.07 -0.22
CA THR A 201 -42.70 -9.60 1.04
C THR A 201 -42.18 -11.03 0.88
N ASN A 202 -42.79 -11.78 -0.05
CA ASN A 202 -42.40 -13.10 -0.50
C ASN A 202 -42.43 -13.15 -2.04
N LEU A 203 -41.71 -14.09 -2.62
CA LEU A 203 -41.76 -14.42 -4.04
C LEU A 203 -41.43 -15.90 -4.22
N ASP A 204 -42.42 -16.71 -4.59
CA ASP A 204 -42.22 -18.10 -4.98
C ASP A 204 -42.09 -18.21 -6.50
N VAL A 205 -40.92 -18.69 -6.94
CA VAL A 205 -40.58 -18.95 -8.35
C VAL A 205 -40.25 -20.43 -8.59
N SER A 206 -40.51 -21.32 -7.62
CA SER A 206 -40.15 -22.74 -7.66
C SER A 206 -40.78 -23.52 -8.83
N SER A 207 -41.90 -23.03 -9.36
CA SER A 207 -42.61 -23.62 -10.50
C SER A 207 -42.13 -23.11 -11.87
N ASN A 208 -41.25 -22.11 -11.90
CA ASN A 208 -40.88 -21.36 -13.10
C ASN A 208 -39.47 -21.74 -13.58
N ASN A 209 -39.22 -23.04 -13.74
CA ASN A 209 -37.90 -23.60 -14.10
C ASN A 209 -37.35 -23.17 -15.49
N ALA A 210 -38.18 -22.54 -16.33
CA ALA A 210 -37.78 -21.89 -17.57
C ALA A 210 -37.10 -20.52 -17.38
N LEU A 211 -37.10 -19.94 -16.16
CA LEU A 211 -36.54 -18.63 -15.88
C LEU A 211 -35.05 -18.54 -16.24
N ARG A 212 -34.74 -17.54 -17.06
CA ARG A 212 -33.38 -17.10 -17.45
C ARG A 212 -33.04 -15.74 -16.85
N GLU A 213 -34.04 -14.88 -16.65
CA GLU A 213 -33.86 -13.54 -16.09
C GLU A 213 -34.86 -13.25 -14.96
N LEU A 214 -34.36 -12.85 -13.79
CA LEU A 214 -35.18 -12.49 -12.63
C LEU A 214 -34.77 -11.13 -12.03
N TYR A 215 -35.68 -10.16 -12.08
CA TYR A 215 -35.51 -8.82 -11.51
C TYR A 215 -36.56 -8.58 -10.42
N CYS A 216 -36.15 -8.70 -9.16
CA CYS A 216 -37.00 -8.51 -7.98
C CYS A 216 -36.40 -7.49 -6.97
N PHE A 217 -35.50 -6.64 -7.45
CA PHE A 217 -34.85 -5.60 -6.64
C PHE A 217 -35.81 -4.53 -6.12
N LYS A 218 -35.42 -3.83 -5.03
CA LYS A 218 -36.26 -2.84 -4.32
C LYS A 218 -37.66 -3.39 -4.01
N ASN A 219 -37.69 -4.46 -3.23
CA ASN A 219 -38.89 -5.04 -2.63
C ASN A 219 -38.64 -5.19 -1.12
N GLN A 220 -39.48 -5.97 -0.43
CA GLN A 220 -39.38 -6.23 1.00
C GLN A 220 -39.08 -7.72 1.26
N LEU A 221 -38.41 -8.39 0.31
CA LEU A 221 -38.13 -9.82 0.39
C LEU A 221 -37.19 -10.13 1.55
N THR A 222 -37.63 -11.03 2.43
CA THR A 222 -36.83 -11.58 3.55
C THR A 222 -36.27 -12.97 3.24
N SER A 223 -36.74 -13.60 2.16
CA SER A 223 -36.18 -14.81 1.58
C SER A 223 -36.41 -14.82 0.07
N LEU A 224 -35.60 -15.58 -0.66
CA LEU A 224 -35.75 -15.83 -2.09
C LEU A 224 -35.25 -17.24 -2.38
N ASN A 225 -36.15 -18.16 -2.73
CA ASN A 225 -35.79 -19.52 -3.11
C ASN A 225 -35.52 -19.60 -4.61
N LEU A 226 -34.33 -20.06 -4.99
CA LEU A 226 -33.87 -20.18 -6.38
C LEU A 226 -33.54 -21.63 -6.77
N ASP A 227 -33.86 -22.59 -5.89
CA ASP A 227 -33.59 -24.01 -6.14
C ASP A 227 -34.32 -24.50 -7.39
N GLY A 228 -33.67 -25.39 -8.14
CA GLY A 228 -34.15 -25.89 -9.43
C GLY A 228 -34.06 -24.90 -10.61
N LEU A 229 -33.82 -23.60 -10.40
CA LEU A 229 -33.72 -22.58 -11.47
C LEU A 229 -32.36 -22.63 -12.20
N THR A 230 -32.04 -23.80 -12.75
CA THR A 230 -30.75 -24.11 -13.40
C THR A 230 -30.50 -23.33 -14.70
N ASN A 231 -31.56 -22.81 -15.33
CA ASN A 231 -31.49 -21.97 -16.53
C ASN A 231 -31.22 -20.48 -16.24
N LEU A 232 -31.17 -20.07 -14.96
CA LEU A 232 -31.05 -18.67 -14.58
C LEU A 232 -29.66 -18.12 -14.98
N GLU A 233 -29.66 -17.08 -15.82
CA GLU A 233 -28.48 -16.40 -16.39
C GLU A 233 -28.27 -15.02 -15.75
N GLU A 234 -29.34 -14.29 -15.44
CA GLU A 234 -29.28 -13.00 -14.75
C GLU A 234 -30.22 -12.96 -13.53
N LEU A 235 -29.65 -12.60 -12.37
CA LEU A 235 -30.37 -12.33 -11.14
C LEU A 235 -30.08 -10.91 -10.62
N THR A 236 -31.14 -10.13 -10.42
CA THR A 236 -31.08 -8.79 -9.84
C THR A 236 -32.08 -8.68 -8.68
N CYS A 237 -31.58 -8.78 -7.44
CA CYS A 237 -32.37 -8.80 -6.20
C CYS A 237 -31.87 -7.80 -5.13
N TYR A 238 -31.14 -6.76 -5.55
CA TYR A 238 -30.61 -5.72 -4.67
C TYR A 238 -31.70 -4.93 -3.92
N GLY A 239 -31.37 -4.26 -2.82
CA GLY A 239 -32.31 -3.41 -2.09
C GLY A 239 -33.50 -4.20 -1.51
N ASN A 240 -33.24 -5.41 -1.02
CA ASN A 240 -34.18 -6.25 -0.29
C ASN A 240 -33.66 -6.44 1.16
N GLN A 241 -34.29 -7.33 1.92
CA GLN A 241 -33.92 -7.62 3.32
C GLN A 241 -33.39 -9.04 3.47
N LEU A 242 -32.72 -9.58 2.45
CA LEU A 242 -32.24 -10.96 2.42
C LEU A 242 -31.12 -11.16 3.46
N PRO A 243 -31.29 -12.08 4.44
CA PRO A 243 -30.22 -12.47 5.38
C PRO A 243 -29.32 -13.56 4.79
N THR A 244 -29.78 -14.27 3.76
CA THR A 244 -29.08 -15.34 3.05
C THR A 244 -29.53 -15.34 1.60
N LEU A 245 -28.64 -15.75 0.70
CA LEU A 245 -28.95 -15.97 -0.71
C LEU A 245 -28.18 -17.22 -1.17
N ASP A 246 -28.90 -18.26 -1.56
CA ASP A 246 -28.31 -19.47 -2.13
C ASP A 246 -28.44 -19.41 -3.66
N VAL A 247 -27.30 -19.47 -4.35
CA VAL A 247 -27.20 -19.51 -5.83
C VAL A 247 -26.47 -20.77 -6.31
N SER A 248 -26.29 -21.77 -5.44
CA SER A 248 -25.44 -22.94 -5.68
C SER A 248 -25.92 -23.82 -6.83
N THR A 249 -27.23 -23.83 -7.13
CA THR A 249 -27.83 -24.59 -8.23
C THR A 249 -27.95 -23.77 -9.53
N ASN A 250 -27.85 -22.45 -9.45
CA ASN A 250 -27.92 -21.52 -10.60
C ASN A 250 -26.58 -21.44 -11.35
N THR A 251 -26.07 -22.60 -11.77
CA THR A 251 -24.78 -22.77 -12.46
C THR A 251 -24.71 -22.07 -13.83
N GLY A 252 -25.86 -21.64 -14.36
CA GLY A 252 -25.99 -20.82 -15.56
C GLY A 252 -25.58 -19.35 -15.39
N LEU A 253 -25.56 -18.81 -14.15
CA LEU A 253 -25.44 -17.37 -13.90
C LEU A 253 -24.23 -16.73 -14.58
N LEU A 254 -24.53 -15.71 -15.39
CA LEU A 254 -23.61 -14.77 -16.02
C LEU A 254 -23.52 -13.46 -15.23
N LYS A 255 -24.63 -13.03 -14.63
CA LYS A 255 -24.73 -11.77 -13.88
C LYS A 255 -25.50 -11.93 -12.57
N LEU A 256 -24.90 -11.45 -11.48
CA LEU A 256 -25.50 -11.45 -10.13
C LEU A 256 -25.40 -10.04 -9.52
N THR A 257 -26.55 -9.45 -9.21
CA THR A 257 -26.68 -8.10 -8.65
C THR A 257 -27.54 -8.15 -7.38
N CYS A 258 -26.91 -8.24 -6.22
CA CYS A 258 -27.57 -8.44 -4.91
C CYS A 258 -27.04 -7.49 -3.81
N TYR A 259 -26.56 -6.31 -4.22
CA TYR A 259 -26.11 -5.25 -3.32
C TYR A 259 -27.22 -4.71 -2.40
N SER A 260 -26.88 -3.99 -1.33
CA SER A 260 -27.87 -3.45 -0.37
C SER A 260 -28.84 -4.52 0.13
N ASN A 261 -28.28 -5.63 0.63
CA ASN A 261 -28.98 -6.66 1.39
C ASN A 261 -28.30 -6.79 2.78
N GLN A 262 -28.57 -7.86 3.52
CA GLN A 262 -27.96 -8.10 4.84
C GLN A 262 -27.08 -9.35 4.87
N LEU A 263 -26.51 -9.73 3.73
CA LEU A 263 -25.79 -11.00 3.56
C LEU A 263 -24.50 -11.02 4.41
N PRO A 264 -24.33 -11.99 5.33
CA PRO A 264 -23.11 -12.20 6.08
C PRO A 264 -22.11 -13.11 5.32
N THR A 265 -22.60 -13.91 4.37
CA THR A 265 -21.83 -14.82 3.52
C THR A 265 -22.50 -14.97 2.15
N ILE A 266 -21.73 -15.39 1.16
CA ILE A 266 -22.22 -15.85 -0.15
C ILE A 266 -21.29 -16.96 -0.66
N ASP A 267 -21.84 -18.05 -1.21
CA ASP A 267 -21.06 -19.07 -1.92
C ASP A 267 -21.27 -18.91 -3.42
N LEU A 268 -20.17 -18.69 -4.15
CA LEU A 268 -20.15 -18.48 -5.60
C LEU A 268 -19.38 -19.58 -6.35
N SER A 269 -18.99 -20.65 -5.64
CA SER A 269 -18.07 -21.70 -6.13
C SER A 269 -18.60 -22.49 -7.33
N ASN A 270 -19.92 -22.56 -7.46
CA ASN A 270 -20.62 -23.21 -8.58
C ASN A 270 -20.91 -22.27 -9.76
N ASN A 271 -20.92 -20.95 -9.57
CA ASN A 271 -21.30 -19.96 -10.57
C ASN A 271 -20.09 -19.59 -11.48
N LYS A 272 -19.46 -20.62 -12.06
CA LYS A 272 -18.18 -20.51 -12.81
C LYS A 272 -18.29 -19.69 -14.10
N LYS A 273 -19.51 -19.47 -14.59
CA LYS A 273 -19.80 -18.64 -15.77
C LYS A 273 -19.96 -17.14 -15.45
N LEU A 274 -19.94 -16.75 -14.18
CA LEU A 274 -20.20 -15.39 -13.74
C LEU A 274 -19.17 -14.41 -14.32
N GLN A 275 -19.67 -13.35 -14.97
CA GLN A 275 -18.90 -12.29 -15.62
C GLN A 275 -19.07 -10.95 -14.89
N HIS A 276 -20.26 -10.70 -14.33
CA HIS A 276 -20.58 -9.49 -13.58
C HIS A 276 -21.10 -9.86 -12.18
N LEU A 277 -20.42 -9.35 -11.15
CA LEU A 277 -20.85 -9.48 -9.75
C LEU A 277 -20.93 -8.11 -9.09
N ASN A 278 -22.11 -7.78 -8.54
CA ASN A 278 -22.28 -6.67 -7.61
C ASN A 278 -22.90 -7.14 -6.29
N ILE A 279 -22.06 -7.19 -5.27
CA ILE A 279 -22.34 -7.66 -3.89
C ILE A 279 -22.14 -6.53 -2.86
N SER A 280 -22.05 -5.28 -3.33
CA SER A 280 -21.76 -4.09 -2.51
C SER A 280 -22.80 -3.86 -1.39
N LYS A 281 -22.49 -3.05 -0.37
CA LYS A 281 -23.42 -2.68 0.72
C LYS A 281 -24.09 -3.92 1.36
N ASN A 282 -23.27 -4.89 1.75
CA ASN A 282 -23.67 -6.09 2.50
C ASN A 282 -22.88 -6.13 3.82
N LYS A 283 -22.76 -7.30 4.48
CA LYS A 283 -22.03 -7.49 5.74
C LYS A 283 -21.01 -8.61 5.61
N LEU A 284 -20.36 -8.72 4.45
CA LEU A 284 -19.40 -9.79 4.17
C LEU A 284 -18.08 -9.54 4.93
N PRO A 285 -17.61 -10.48 5.77
CA PRO A 285 -16.28 -10.46 6.37
C PRO A 285 -15.22 -11.12 5.47
N SER A 286 -15.63 -11.77 4.39
CA SER A 286 -14.78 -12.39 3.37
C SER A 286 -15.55 -12.60 2.07
N LEU A 287 -14.82 -12.72 0.95
CA LEU A 287 -15.38 -12.97 -0.38
C LEU A 287 -14.42 -13.87 -1.17
N ASP A 288 -14.85 -15.07 -1.55
CA ASP A 288 -14.11 -15.97 -2.45
C ASP A 288 -14.67 -15.85 -3.88
N VAL A 289 -13.86 -15.32 -4.80
CA VAL A 289 -14.14 -15.25 -6.25
C VAL A 289 -13.21 -16.13 -7.07
N SER A 290 -12.45 -17.04 -6.43
CA SER A 290 -11.40 -17.86 -7.05
C SER A 290 -11.92 -18.86 -8.10
N LYS A 291 -13.23 -19.12 -8.11
CA LYS A 291 -13.91 -20.02 -9.08
C LYS A 291 -14.59 -19.25 -10.21
N ASN A 292 -14.77 -17.94 -10.06
CA ASN A 292 -15.45 -17.06 -11.01
C ASN A 292 -14.42 -16.45 -11.97
N ILE A 293 -13.62 -17.32 -12.61
CA ILE A 293 -12.46 -16.95 -13.44
C ILE A 293 -12.81 -16.09 -14.66
N ASN A 294 -14.11 -16.04 -15.02
CA ASN A 294 -14.64 -15.25 -16.12
C ASN A 294 -15.10 -13.84 -15.70
N LEU A 295 -14.94 -13.44 -14.44
CA LEU A 295 -15.31 -12.10 -13.97
C LEU A 295 -14.56 -11.01 -14.75
N THR A 296 -15.33 -10.08 -15.32
CA THR A 296 -14.88 -8.86 -15.97
C THR A 296 -15.22 -7.61 -15.14
N THR A 297 -16.26 -7.69 -14.31
CA THR A 297 -16.69 -6.64 -13.37
C THR A 297 -16.92 -7.21 -11.97
N LEU A 298 -16.26 -6.62 -10.97
CA LEU A 298 -16.46 -6.94 -9.55
C LEU A 298 -16.70 -5.67 -8.74
N TYR A 299 -17.91 -5.52 -8.21
CA TYR A 299 -18.28 -4.46 -7.26
C TYR A 299 -18.59 -5.10 -5.90
N CYS A 300 -17.72 -4.88 -4.91
CA CYS A 300 -17.83 -5.43 -3.55
C CYS A 300 -17.67 -4.34 -2.46
N SER A 301 -17.88 -3.08 -2.82
CA SER A 301 -17.73 -1.92 -1.93
C SER A 301 -18.68 -1.92 -0.74
N SER A 302 -18.33 -1.22 0.33
CA SER A 302 -19.15 -1.11 1.55
C SER A 302 -19.48 -2.49 2.14
N ASN A 303 -18.43 -3.27 2.43
CA ASN A 303 -18.50 -4.53 3.17
C ASN A 303 -17.51 -4.43 4.37
N GLN A 304 -17.10 -5.56 4.94
CA GLN A 304 -16.14 -5.63 6.04
C GLN A 304 -14.94 -6.50 5.66
N LEU A 305 -14.51 -6.43 4.40
CA LEU A 305 -13.45 -7.28 3.86
C LEU A 305 -12.08 -6.84 4.42
N PRO A 306 -11.34 -7.71 5.14
CA PRO A 306 -9.98 -7.44 5.61
C PRO A 306 -8.93 -7.78 4.53
N SER A 307 -9.33 -8.44 3.45
CA SER A 307 -8.50 -8.80 2.29
C SER A 307 -9.40 -9.16 1.11
N LEU A 308 -8.83 -9.14 -0.11
CA LEU A 308 -9.51 -9.52 -1.34
C LEU A 308 -8.52 -10.18 -2.32
N ASP A 309 -8.71 -11.47 -2.64
CA ASP A 309 -7.92 -12.18 -3.66
C ASP A 309 -8.64 -12.14 -5.01
N VAL A 310 -8.08 -11.39 -5.97
CA VAL A 310 -8.52 -11.33 -7.38
C VAL A 310 -7.54 -12.01 -8.34
N SER A 311 -6.57 -12.77 -7.83
CA SER A 311 -5.46 -13.38 -8.61
C SER A 311 -5.90 -14.45 -9.63
N LYS A 312 -7.18 -14.86 -9.60
CA LYS A 312 -7.78 -15.83 -10.51
C LYS A 312 -8.70 -15.18 -11.56
N ASN A 313 -9.04 -13.90 -11.40
CA ASN A 313 -9.97 -13.17 -12.25
C ASN A 313 -9.18 -12.42 -13.33
N LEU A 314 -8.48 -13.17 -14.19
CA LEU A 314 -7.52 -12.64 -15.18
C LEU A 314 -8.17 -11.78 -16.28
N ALA A 315 -9.50 -11.85 -16.42
CA ALA A 315 -10.30 -11.04 -17.35
C ALA A 315 -10.90 -9.78 -16.70
N LEU A 316 -10.57 -9.48 -15.44
CA LEU A 316 -11.14 -8.37 -14.69
C LEU A 316 -10.71 -7.02 -15.29
N LYS A 317 -11.70 -6.17 -15.59
CA LYS A 317 -11.54 -4.83 -16.18
C LYS A 317 -12.00 -3.71 -15.24
N PHE A 318 -12.97 -4.00 -14.39
CA PHE A 318 -13.57 -3.04 -13.47
C PHE A 318 -13.58 -3.63 -12.06
N LEU A 319 -12.83 -3.03 -11.14
CA LEU A 319 -12.76 -3.44 -9.74
C LEU A 319 -13.14 -2.27 -8.84
N VAL A 320 -14.23 -2.43 -8.09
CA VAL A 320 -14.67 -1.44 -7.09
C VAL A 320 -14.80 -2.16 -5.75
N CYS A 321 -13.81 -1.94 -4.89
CA CYS A 321 -13.66 -2.53 -3.56
C CYS A 321 -13.56 -1.47 -2.44
N ALA A 322 -13.94 -0.23 -2.74
CA ALA A 322 -13.93 0.89 -1.81
C ALA A 322 -14.80 0.67 -0.56
N TRP A 323 -14.53 1.39 0.53
CA TRP A 323 -15.23 1.23 1.82
C TRP A 323 -15.16 -0.22 2.35
N ASN A 324 -13.93 -0.68 2.61
CA ASN A 324 -13.64 -1.98 3.24
C ASN A 324 -12.52 -1.80 4.27
N GLU A 325 -11.89 -2.87 4.73
CA GLU A 325 -10.82 -2.85 5.73
C GLU A 325 -9.49 -3.40 5.18
N ILE A 326 -9.29 -3.34 3.86
CA ILE A 326 -8.18 -3.96 3.13
C ILE A 326 -6.87 -3.18 3.38
N PRO A 327 -5.81 -3.81 3.92
CA PRO A 327 -4.51 -3.16 4.14
C PRO A 327 -3.53 -3.33 2.96
N ASP A 328 -3.76 -4.33 2.10
CA ASP A 328 -2.93 -4.66 0.93
C ASP A 328 -3.81 -5.25 -0.18
N LEU A 329 -3.52 -4.90 -1.44
CA LEU A 329 -4.34 -5.22 -2.61
C LEU A 329 -3.46 -5.58 -3.82
N ASP A 330 -3.22 -6.87 -4.03
CA ASP A 330 -2.54 -7.39 -5.22
C ASP A 330 -3.46 -7.41 -6.45
N VAL A 331 -3.23 -6.50 -7.39
CA VAL A 331 -3.85 -6.46 -8.73
C VAL A 331 -2.88 -6.85 -9.86
N SER A 332 -1.71 -7.39 -9.53
CA SER A 332 -0.61 -7.71 -10.46
C SER A 332 -0.94 -8.79 -11.50
N LYS A 333 -2.07 -9.49 -11.33
CA LYS A 333 -2.58 -10.52 -12.24
C LYS A 333 -3.74 -10.03 -13.12
N ASN A 334 -4.26 -8.83 -12.85
CA ASN A 334 -5.42 -8.24 -13.52
C ASN A 334 -4.93 -7.23 -14.58
N SER A 335 -4.10 -7.67 -15.52
CA SER A 335 -3.44 -6.79 -16.50
C SER A 335 -4.39 -6.11 -17.50
N GLN A 336 -5.67 -6.52 -17.52
CA GLN A 336 -6.74 -5.89 -18.31
C GLN A 336 -7.54 -4.84 -17.51
N LEU A 337 -7.12 -4.49 -16.29
CA LEU A 337 -7.82 -3.53 -15.44
C LEU A 337 -7.82 -2.12 -16.08
N ILE A 338 -9.01 -1.55 -16.20
CA ILE A 338 -9.27 -0.23 -16.81
C ILE A 338 -9.65 0.76 -15.70
N ASP A 339 -10.54 0.37 -14.80
CA ASP A 339 -10.97 1.19 -13.67
C ASP A 339 -10.74 0.46 -12.35
N LEU A 340 -10.07 1.15 -11.41
CA LEU A 340 -9.85 0.69 -10.04
C LEU A 340 -10.36 1.73 -9.04
N ALA A 341 -11.31 1.34 -8.19
CA ALA A 341 -11.78 2.13 -7.07
C ALA A 341 -11.61 1.37 -5.73
N CYS A 342 -10.55 1.73 -5.00
CA CYS A 342 -10.14 1.14 -3.72
C CYS A 342 -10.09 2.17 -2.57
N SER A 343 -10.72 3.34 -2.73
CA SER A 343 -10.86 4.38 -1.70
C SER A 343 -11.48 3.91 -0.39
N PHE A 344 -11.25 4.61 0.73
CA PHE A 344 -11.74 4.22 2.06
C PHE A 344 -11.36 2.77 2.42
N ASN A 345 -10.06 2.49 2.41
CA ASN A 345 -9.47 1.24 2.88
C ASN A 345 -8.35 1.56 3.88
N LYS A 346 -7.36 0.68 4.03
CA LYS A 346 -6.20 0.85 4.93
C LYS A 346 -4.88 0.67 4.19
N LEU A 347 -4.88 0.87 2.86
CA LEU A 347 -3.74 0.62 1.99
C LEU A 347 -2.56 1.52 2.37
N THR A 348 -1.40 0.92 2.62
CA THR A 348 -0.12 1.65 2.80
C THR A 348 0.71 1.71 1.52
N THR A 349 0.47 0.78 0.60
CA THR A 349 1.15 0.62 -0.70
C THR A 349 0.15 0.18 -1.76
N LEU A 350 0.41 0.50 -3.03
CA LEU A 350 -0.40 0.07 -4.16
C LEU A 350 0.47 -0.03 -5.43
N ASP A 351 0.82 -1.26 -5.85
CA ASP A 351 1.57 -1.50 -7.10
C ASP A 351 0.61 -1.61 -8.29
N LEU A 352 0.78 -0.72 -9.27
CA LEU A 352 0.01 -0.66 -10.52
C LEU A 352 0.88 -0.88 -11.77
N SER A 353 2.13 -1.33 -11.60
CA SER A 353 3.11 -1.55 -12.67
C SER A 353 2.65 -2.56 -13.72
N GLN A 354 1.74 -3.47 -13.34
CA GLN A 354 1.19 -4.53 -14.20
C GLN A 354 -0.17 -4.17 -14.82
N ASN A 355 -0.65 -2.93 -14.65
CA ASN A 355 -1.97 -2.48 -15.12
C ASN A 355 -1.86 -1.34 -16.17
N PRO A 356 -1.20 -1.57 -17.32
CA PRO A 356 -0.91 -0.52 -18.32
C PRO A 356 -2.14 -0.01 -19.09
N ASP A 357 -3.29 -0.69 -18.96
CA ASP A 357 -4.57 -0.30 -19.54
C ASP A 357 -5.44 0.56 -18.60
N LEU A 358 -4.95 0.89 -17.40
CA LEU A 358 -5.66 1.68 -16.39
C LEU A 358 -5.94 3.11 -16.90
N ARG A 359 -7.20 3.54 -16.81
CA ARG A 359 -7.72 4.86 -17.20
C ARG A 359 -8.27 5.65 -16.01
N MET A 360 -8.83 4.96 -15.01
CA MET A 360 -9.33 5.58 -13.78
C MET A 360 -8.73 4.91 -12.54
N LEU A 361 -8.15 5.72 -11.66
CA LEU A 361 -7.77 5.31 -10.30
C LEU A 361 -8.48 6.19 -9.26
N GLN A 362 -9.16 5.53 -8.32
CA GLN A 362 -9.67 6.15 -7.09
C GLN A 362 -9.10 5.39 -5.89
N CYS A 363 -8.13 5.99 -5.21
CA CYS A 363 -7.45 5.44 -4.04
C CYS A 363 -7.48 6.39 -2.82
N TYR A 364 -8.33 7.41 -2.86
CA TYR A 364 -8.46 8.43 -1.82
C TYR A 364 -8.95 7.89 -0.46
N VAL A 365 -8.58 8.55 0.64
CA VAL A 365 -8.79 8.06 2.02
C VAL A 365 -8.17 6.66 2.21
N ASN A 366 -6.84 6.63 2.18
CA ASN A 366 -6.01 5.46 2.51
C ASN A 366 -4.83 5.94 3.38
N LYS A 367 -3.65 5.32 3.29
CA LYS A 367 -2.41 5.66 4.02
C LYS A 367 -1.18 5.55 3.10
N LEU A 368 -1.36 5.86 1.82
CA LEU A 368 -0.30 5.77 0.83
C LEU A 368 0.72 6.88 1.08
N THR A 369 2.00 6.53 1.26
CA THR A 369 3.11 7.48 1.37
C THR A 369 3.80 7.74 0.03
N GLU A 370 3.61 6.83 -0.93
CA GLU A 370 4.10 6.89 -2.31
C GLU A 370 3.03 6.34 -3.27
N LEU A 371 3.08 6.77 -4.53
CA LEU A 371 2.22 6.28 -5.60
C LEU A 371 2.93 6.44 -6.95
N ASP A 372 3.41 5.33 -7.54
CA ASP A 372 4.01 5.33 -8.88
C ASP A 372 2.95 5.15 -9.96
N MET A 373 2.77 6.18 -10.79
CA MET A 373 1.88 6.16 -11.96
C MET A 373 2.64 6.09 -13.31
N SER A 374 3.97 5.90 -13.28
CA SER A 374 4.82 5.91 -14.49
C SER A 374 4.51 4.81 -15.49
N HIS A 375 3.88 3.72 -15.03
CA HIS A 375 3.49 2.56 -15.80
C HIS A 375 2.07 2.64 -16.38
N ASN A 376 1.32 3.72 -16.12
CA ASN A 376 -0.09 3.87 -16.50
C ASN A 376 -0.31 5.05 -17.49
N PRO A 377 0.26 5.03 -18.70
CA PRO A 377 0.26 6.17 -19.64
C PRO A 377 -1.11 6.51 -20.23
N LYS A 378 -2.15 5.72 -19.92
CA LYS A 378 -3.56 5.93 -20.33
C LYS A 378 -4.43 6.51 -19.22
N LEU A 379 -3.85 6.84 -18.07
CA LEU A 379 -4.58 7.37 -16.92
C LEU A 379 -5.19 8.74 -17.26
N GLU A 380 -6.51 8.81 -17.25
CA GLU A 380 -7.33 9.99 -17.53
C GLU A 380 -7.81 10.65 -16.23
N ILE A 381 -8.06 9.85 -15.18
CA ILE A 381 -8.60 10.31 -13.90
C ILE A 381 -7.81 9.70 -12.74
N LEU A 382 -7.29 10.55 -11.84
CA LEU A 382 -6.55 10.16 -10.64
C LEU A 382 -7.09 10.88 -9.39
N TYR A 383 -7.76 10.14 -8.51
CA TYR A 383 -8.21 10.62 -7.20
C TYR A 383 -7.44 9.91 -6.07
N CYS A 384 -6.41 10.58 -5.56
CA CYS A 384 -5.49 10.12 -4.52
C CYS A 384 -5.47 11.03 -3.28
N ASN A 385 -6.48 11.89 -3.12
CA ASN A 385 -6.62 12.78 -1.97
C ASN A 385 -6.75 12.04 -0.62
N ASP A 386 -6.49 12.72 0.49
CA ASP A 386 -6.56 12.17 1.85
C ASP A 386 -5.68 10.91 2.00
N ASN A 387 -4.38 11.09 1.75
CA ASN A 387 -3.30 10.13 1.93
C ASN A 387 -2.09 10.84 2.57
N ASP A 388 -0.96 10.15 2.71
CA ASP A 388 0.27 10.66 3.33
C ASP A 388 1.37 10.92 2.27
N LEU A 389 0.98 11.26 1.02
CA LEU A 389 1.93 11.40 -0.11
C LEU A 389 2.82 12.63 0.06
N THR A 390 4.14 12.42 0.01
CA THR A 390 5.15 13.51 0.09
C THR A 390 5.61 14.01 -1.29
N ASN A 391 5.44 13.19 -2.32
CA ASN A 391 5.71 13.50 -3.72
C ASN A 391 4.69 12.81 -4.63
N LEU A 392 4.44 13.38 -5.81
CA LEU A 392 3.58 12.79 -6.84
C LEU A 392 4.12 13.16 -8.24
N ASP A 393 4.67 12.18 -8.95
CA ASP A 393 5.08 12.32 -10.35
C ASP A 393 3.97 11.84 -11.29
N VAL A 394 3.42 12.76 -12.07
CA VAL A 394 2.42 12.50 -13.13
C VAL A 394 2.94 12.79 -14.54
N SER A 395 4.25 12.98 -14.69
CA SER A 395 4.89 13.35 -15.97
C SER A 395 4.67 12.34 -17.10
N GLN A 396 4.43 11.06 -16.75
CA GLN A 396 4.18 9.98 -17.70
C GLN A 396 2.69 9.76 -18.01
N ASN A 397 1.80 10.61 -17.51
CA ASN A 397 0.34 10.52 -17.71
C ASN A 397 -0.18 11.69 -18.58
N PRO A 398 0.25 11.81 -19.86
CA PRO A 398 -0.02 13.00 -20.69
C PRO A 398 -1.49 13.19 -21.08
N VAL A 399 -2.33 12.17 -20.88
CA VAL A 399 -3.78 12.20 -21.14
C VAL A 399 -4.62 12.45 -19.88
N LEU A 400 -3.98 12.76 -18.75
CA LEU A 400 -4.65 13.05 -17.48
C LEU A 400 -5.52 14.31 -17.62
N ASP A 401 -6.82 14.16 -17.41
CA ASP A 401 -7.87 15.18 -17.52
C ASP A 401 -8.27 15.72 -16.14
N ASN A 402 -8.32 14.85 -15.12
CA ASN A 402 -8.73 15.21 -13.78
C ASN A 402 -7.81 14.64 -12.70
N LEU A 403 -7.23 15.51 -11.87
CA LEU A 403 -6.33 15.18 -10.78
C LEU A 403 -6.86 15.74 -9.45
N GLN A 404 -7.13 14.85 -8.49
CA GLN A 404 -7.42 15.20 -7.10
C GLN A 404 -6.35 14.59 -6.19
N CYS A 405 -5.48 15.44 -5.66
CA CYS A 405 -4.36 15.09 -4.78
C CYS A 405 -4.32 15.96 -3.50
N GLY A 406 -5.44 16.59 -3.13
CA GLY A 406 -5.57 17.35 -1.89
C GLY A 406 -5.47 16.50 -0.61
N SER A 407 -5.31 17.13 0.55
CA SER A 407 -5.04 16.44 1.84
C SER A 407 -3.90 15.41 1.71
N ASN A 408 -2.71 15.91 1.39
CA ASN A 408 -1.46 15.15 1.34
C ASN A 408 -0.33 16.05 1.88
N GLU A 409 0.91 15.56 1.91
CA GLU A 409 2.08 16.28 2.41
C GLU A 409 2.95 16.82 1.24
N LEU A 410 2.34 17.13 0.08
CA LEU A 410 3.08 17.55 -1.12
C LEU A 410 3.68 18.95 -0.94
N THR A 411 5.00 19.07 -1.05
CA THR A 411 5.72 20.36 -1.03
C THR A 411 5.89 20.96 -2.42
N THR A 412 5.89 20.13 -3.46
CA THR A 412 5.88 20.49 -4.88
C THR A 412 4.93 19.56 -5.63
N LEU A 413 4.49 19.99 -6.82
CA LEU A 413 3.66 19.19 -7.71
C LEU A 413 3.91 19.64 -9.16
N ASP A 414 4.52 18.79 -10.00
CA ASP A 414 4.69 19.12 -11.41
C ASP A 414 3.60 18.53 -12.33
N VAL A 415 2.76 19.40 -12.87
CA VAL A 415 1.69 19.09 -13.85
C VAL A 415 1.94 19.67 -15.25
N SER A 416 3.14 20.22 -15.51
CA SER A 416 3.45 20.92 -16.76
C SER A 416 3.34 20.06 -18.03
N ASN A 417 3.47 18.72 -17.90
CA ASN A 417 3.31 17.77 -18.99
C ASN A 417 1.85 17.32 -19.22
N ASN A 418 0.95 17.57 -18.27
CA ASN A 418 -0.44 17.09 -18.29
C ASN A 418 -1.34 18.11 -19.00
N VAL A 419 -1.03 18.39 -20.26
CA VAL A 419 -1.68 19.44 -21.09
C VAL A 419 -3.17 19.23 -21.34
N GLU A 420 -3.67 18.03 -21.06
CA GLU A 420 -5.09 17.66 -21.17
C GLU A 420 -5.91 18.02 -19.91
N LEU A 421 -5.28 18.35 -18.76
CA LEU A 421 -5.98 18.64 -17.51
C LEU A 421 -7.04 19.73 -17.67
N THR A 422 -8.28 19.40 -17.30
CA THR A 422 -9.38 20.36 -17.13
C THR A 422 -9.61 20.74 -15.67
N THR A 423 -9.29 19.84 -14.74
CA THR A 423 -9.54 20.02 -13.29
C THR A 423 -8.34 19.57 -12.46
N LEU A 424 -7.87 20.46 -11.57
CA LEU A 424 -6.83 20.15 -10.58
C LEU A 424 -7.28 20.60 -9.19
N SER A 425 -7.35 19.65 -8.25
CA SER A 425 -7.62 19.92 -6.84
C SER A 425 -6.48 19.38 -5.96
N CYS A 426 -5.71 20.30 -5.38
CA CYS A 426 -4.51 20.07 -4.57
C CYS A 426 -4.58 20.80 -3.22
N PHE A 427 -5.79 21.05 -2.72
CA PHE A 427 -6.07 21.67 -1.42
C PHE A 427 -5.34 20.99 -0.26
N SER A 428 -5.09 21.69 0.86
CA SER A 428 -4.50 21.10 2.07
C SER A 428 -3.21 20.30 1.81
N ASN A 429 -2.24 20.91 1.13
CA ASN A 429 -0.87 20.42 0.95
C ASN A 429 0.14 21.45 1.53
N HIS A 430 1.41 21.39 1.14
CA HIS A 430 2.46 22.34 1.51
C HIS A 430 2.94 23.19 0.32
N LEU A 431 2.13 23.32 -0.74
CA LEU A 431 2.53 23.97 -1.98
C LEU A 431 2.72 25.48 -1.78
N SER A 432 3.92 25.97 -2.13
CA SER A 432 4.27 27.40 -2.16
C SER A 432 4.41 27.96 -3.57
N ASP A 433 4.58 27.09 -4.57
CA ASP A 433 4.78 27.42 -5.98
C ASP A 433 3.72 26.72 -6.84
N ILE A 434 2.98 27.50 -7.64
CA ILE A 434 1.99 27.01 -8.61
C ILE A 434 2.31 27.46 -10.04
N THR A 435 3.51 28.01 -10.28
CA THR A 435 3.85 28.66 -11.56
C THR A 435 3.88 27.70 -12.76
N ASN A 436 4.07 26.41 -12.52
CA ASN A 436 4.06 25.36 -13.52
C ASN A 436 2.65 25.00 -14.04
N MET A 437 1.59 25.46 -13.37
CA MET A 437 0.20 25.33 -13.82
C MET A 437 -0.18 26.39 -14.87
N ASN A 438 0.69 27.37 -15.10
CA ASN A 438 0.53 28.38 -16.15
C ASN A 438 0.66 27.76 -17.55
N GLY A 439 -0.19 28.20 -18.48
CA GLY A 439 -0.20 27.72 -19.87
C GLY A 439 -0.96 26.41 -20.11
N LEU A 440 -1.50 25.77 -19.06
CA LEU A 440 -2.44 24.65 -19.19
C LEU A 440 -3.79 25.14 -19.74
N ALA A 441 -3.88 25.29 -21.06
CA ALA A 441 -4.99 25.94 -21.74
C ALA A 441 -6.37 25.28 -21.57
N LYS A 442 -6.42 24.03 -21.09
CA LYS A 442 -7.65 23.29 -20.78
C LYS A 442 -8.09 23.42 -19.32
N LEU A 443 -7.19 23.81 -18.41
CA LEU A 443 -7.44 23.85 -16.98
C LEU A 443 -8.46 24.95 -16.65
N ALA A 444 -9.69 24.52 -16.35
CA ALA A 444 -10.84 25.39 -16.08
C ALA A 444 -11.11 25.55 -14.58
N THR A 445 -10.54 24.69 -13.74
CA THR A 445 -10.69 24.72 -12.28
C THR A 445 -9.36 24.39 -11.62
N LEU A 446 -8.87 25.31 -10.78
CA LEU A 446 -7.70 25.12 -9.93
C LEU A 446 -8.07 25.38 -8.46
N GLU A 447 -8.09 24.31 -7.68
CA GLU A 447 -8.38 24.33 -6.24
C GLU A 447 -7.11 24.03 -5.43
N ALA A 448 -6.40 25.08 -5.03
CA ALA A 448 -5.26 25.00 -4.10
C ALA A 448 -5.46 25.74 -2.75
N PRO A 449 -6.65 25.75 -2.10
CA PRO A 449 -6.82 26.39 -0.80
C PRO A 449 -6.19 25.59 0.36
N ASN A 450 -6.13 26.21 1.53
CA ASN A 450 -5.68 25.59 2.80
C ASN A 450 -4.23 25.06 2.82
N GLN A 451 -3.34 25.56 1.97
CA GLN A 451 -1.92 25.18 2.02
C GLN A 451 -1.31 25.51 3.39
N THR A 452 -0.47 24.62 3.91
CA THR A 452 0.26 24.81 5.16
C THR A 452 1.75 24.88 4.85
N ILE A 453 2.30 26.09 4.77
CA ILE A 453 3.71 26.31 4.43
C ILE A 453 4.48 26.53 5.73
N ARG A 454 5.63 25.89 5.89
CA ARG A 454 6.54 26.07 7.03
C ARG A 454 7.84 26.69 6.56
N ILE A 455 8.25 27.78 7.22
CA ILE A 455 9.51 28.47 6.93
C ILE A 455 10.21 28.85 8.24
N PRO A 456 11.54 29.08 8.22
CA PRO A 456 12.23 29.70 9.33
C PRO A 456 11.63 31.07 9.68
N VAL A 457 11.74 31.50 10.94
CA VAL A 457 11.44 32.90 11.31
C VAL A 457 12.27 33.86 10.44
N PRO A 458 11.64 34.75 9.66
CA PRO A 458 12.37 35.66 8.79
C PRO A 458 13.15 36.70 9.59
N VAL A 459 14.24 37.21 9.00
CA VAL A 459 15.06 38.28 9.59
C VAL A 459 14.18 39.49 9.89
N VAL A 460 14.30 40.01 11.12
CA VAL A 460 13.58 41.20 11.58
C VAL A 460 14.55 42.38 11.64
N THR A 461 14.26 43.46 10.90
CA THR A 461 15.04 44.71 10.92
C THR A 461 14.09 45.90 10.98
N ASP A 462 14.37 46.89 11.82
CA ASP A 462 13.51 48.06 12.06
C ASP A 462 12.02 47.71 12.35
N ASN A 463 11.80 46.63 13.12
CA ASN A 463 10.48 46.05 13.42
C ASN A 463 9.66 45.62 12.17
N LYS A 464 10.36 45.23 11.10
CA LYS A 464 9.79 44.68 9.86
C LYS A 464 10.42 43.35 9.50
N ALA A 465 9.70 42.53 8.76
CA ALA A 465 10.19 41.28 8.17
C ALA A 465 9.58 41.07 6.78
N THR A 466 10.23 40.27 5.94
CA THR A 466 9.77 39.97 4.58
C THR A 466 9.58 38.47 4.41
N VAL A 467 8.50 38.08 3.74
CA VAL A 467 8.18 36.69 3.39
C VAL A 467 8.04 36.61 1.87
N ASP A 468 9.01 35.95 1.24
CA ASP A 468 9.12 35.78 -0.22
C ASP A 468 9.34 34.29 -0.55
N VAL A 469 8.27 33.50 -0.37
CA VAL A 469 8.26 32.06 -0.66
C VAL A 469 7.10 31.64 -1.57
N LEU A 470 6.10 32.51 -1.76
CA LEU A 470 4.96 32.25 -2.61
C LEU A 470 5.31 32.54 -4.07
N LYS A 471 4.85 31.71 -4.99
CA LYS A 471 5.10 31.93 -6.42
C LYS A 471 3.85 31.65 -7.26
N THR A 472 3.44 32.70 -7.97
CA THR A 472 2.43 32.71 -9.03
C THR A 472 2.99 33.49 -10.22
N THR A 473 2.47 33.22 -11.41
CA THR A 473 2.76 33.96 -12.65
C THR A 473 1.97 35.27 -12.77
N ALA A 474 0.88 35.38 -12.01
CA ALA A 474 0.05 36.58 -11.95
C ALA A 474 0.76 37.78 -11.29
N HIS A 475 1.54 37.51 -10.24
CA HIS A 475 2.18 38.53 -9.40
C HIS A 475 1.18 39.61 -8.90
N ALA A 476 -0.08 39.24 -8.67
CA ALA A 476 -1.16 40.16 -8.32
C ALA A 476 -2.25 39.46 -7.49
N GLY A 477 -3.08 40.24 -6.80
CA GLY A 477 -4.22 39.72 -6.03
C GLY A 477 -3.90 39.14 -4.65
N LEU A 478 -2.62 39.09 -4.25
CA LEU A 478 -2.18 38.61 -2.95
C LEU A 478 -2.64 39.53 -1.80
N THR A 479 -3.33 38.95 -0.83
CA THR A 479 -3.66 39.56 0.45
C THR A 479 -3.09 38.75 1.61
N ALA A 480 -2.85 39.39 2.75
CA ALA A 480 -2.32 38.75 3.94
C ALA A 480 -3.07 39.21 5.21
N SER A 481 -3.16 38.34 6.21
CA SER A 481 -3.77 38.64 7.51
C SER A 481 -3.13 37.83 8.64
N ASN A 482 -3.39 38.21 9.89
CA ASN A 482 -2.85 37.50 11.04
C ASN A 482 -3.41 36.06 11.13
N GLY A 483 -2.63 35.17 11.74
CA GLY A 483 -2.98 33.76 11.96
C GLY A 483 -4.18 33.55 12.88
N PHE A 484 -4.54 32.28 13.09
CA PHE A 484 -5.60 31.90 14.01
C PHE A 484 -5.25 32.27 15.47
N ALA A 485 -6.25 32.41 16.35
CA ALA A 485 -6.05 32.99 17.69
C ALA A 485 -4.94 32.34 18.56
N THR A 486 -4.61 31.07 18.33
CA THR A 486 -3.53 30.33 19.00
C THR A 486 -2.15 30.57 18.36
N SER A 487 -2.09 30.70 17.03
CA SER A 487 -0.89 30.93 16.22
C SER A 487 -0.70 32.40 15.78
N ALA A 488 -1.53 33.34 16.23
CA ALA A 488 -1.44 34.75 15.85
C ALA A 488 -0.14 35.43 16.33
N VAL A 489 0.49 36.17 15.42
CA VAL A 489 1.65 37.03 15.66
C VAL A 489 1.29 38.14 16.66
N LYS A 490 2.20 38.41 17.62
CA LYS A 490 2.01 39.43 18.68
C LYS A 490 3.29 40.26 18.88
N PRO A 491 3.24 41.61 18.90
CA PRO A 491 2.05 42.44 18.66
C PRO A 491 1.47 42.26 17.26
N GLU A 492 0.23 42.69 17.04
CA GLU A 492 -0.46 42.47 15.77
C GLU A 492 0.26 43.21 14.63
N PRO A 493 0.66 42.50 13.56
CA PRO A 493 1.45 43.09 12.48
C PRO A 493 0.58 43.88 11.49
N GLY A 494 1.17 44.92 10.90
CA GLY A 494 0.64 45.54 9.68
C GLY A 494 1.18 44.83 8.45
N PHE A 495 0.30 44.58 7.47
CA PHE A 495 0.63 43.84 6.24
C PHE A 495 0.67 44.77 5.02
N THR A 496 1.72 44.64 4.20
CA THR A 496 1.77 45.16 2.83
C THR A 496 2.15 44.02 1.88
N THR A 497 1.62 44.03 0.65
CA THR A 497 1.88 42.98 -0.36
C THR A 497 2.34 43.60 -1.66
N THR A 498 3.39 43.04 -2.26
CA THR A 498 3.98 43.50 -3.53
C THR A 498 4.35 42.29 -4.38
N GLY A 499 3.69 42.09 -5.52
CA GLY A 499 3.88 40.88 -6.30
C GLY A 499 3.39 39.64 -5.52
N ASN A 500 4.31 38.69 -5.30
CA ASN A 500 4.09 37.52 -4.44
C ASN A 500 4.66 37.70 -3.01
N VAL A 501 5.24 38.87 -2.71
CA VAL A 501 5.94 39.15 -1.44
C VAL A 501 4.96 39.69 -0.40
N ILE A 502 5.07 39.20 0.84
CA ILE A 502 4.38 39.76 2.01
C ILE A 502 5.40 40.48 2.90
N GLU A 503 5.18 41.77 3.12
CA GLU A 503 5.92 42.58 4.09
C GLU A 503 5.12 42.66 5.40
N LEU A 504 5.80 42.38 6.51
CA LEU A 504 5.29 42.50 7.87
C LEU A 504 5.91 43.73 8.52
N SER A 505 5.09 44.49 9.24
CA SER A 505 5.51 45.65 10.04
C SER A 505 4.96 45.54 11.46
N ASN A 506 5.58 46.22 12.43
CA ASN A 506 5.27 46.05 13.86
C ASN A 506 5.46 44.60 14.34
N VAL A 507 6.55 43.96 13.89
CA VAL A 507 6.94 42.60 14.31
C VAL A 507 8.23 42.61 15.12
N THR A 508 8.35 41.66 16.04
CA THR A 508 9.61 41.27 16.69
C THR A 508 9.88 39.80 16.39
N ARG A 509 11.14 39.37 16.47
CA ARG A 509 11.51 37.96 16.21
C ARG A 509 10.73 37.00 17.11
N LEU A 510 10.69 37.27 18.42
CA LEU A 510 9.89 36.50 19.39
C LEU A 510 8.39 36.52 19.08
N GLY A 511 7.88 37.63 18.53
CA GLY A 511 6.48 37.75 18.11
C GLY A 511 6.09 36.84 16.94
N LEU A 512 7.08 36.37 16.16
CA LEU A 512 6.91 35.45 15.03
C LEU A 512 7.13 33.98 15.42
N ILE A 513 7.94 33.68 16.44
CA ILE A 513 8.29 32.30 16.83
C ILE A 513 7.06 31.42 17.07
N ASN A 514 6.96 30.33 16.30
CA ASN A 514 5.86 29.35 16.34
C ASN A 514 4.48 30.00 16.14
N LYS A 515 4.45 31.12 15.39
CA LYS A 515 3.26 31.84 14.93
C LYS A 515 3.10 31.67 13.43
N GLY A 516 2.00 32.19 12.90
CA GLY A 516 1.75 32.17 11.48
C GLY A 516 0.88 33.32 11.00
N ILE A 517 0.90 33.52 9.69
CA ILE A 517 0.07 34.46 8.94
C ILE A 517 -0.72 33.68 7.89
N ARG A 518 -1.84 34.24 7.46
CA ARG A 518 -2.66 33.66 6.38
C ARG A 518 -2.48 34.48 5.11
N PHE A 519 -2.39 33.81 3.98
CA PHE A 519 -2.36 34.41 2.65
C PHE A 519 -3.55 33.95 1.82
N ASP A 520 -4.02 34.81 0.93
CA ASP A 520 -5.10 34.52 -0.01
C ASP A 520 -4.88 35.30 -1.30
N TYR A 521 -4.82 34.60 -2.43
CA TYR A 521 -4.83 35.19 -3.77
C TYR A 521 -6.27 35.28 -4.27
N ALA A 522 -6.70 36.50 -4.61
CA ALA A 522 -7.97 36.71 -5.28
C ALA A 522 -8.03 35.93 -6.60
N GLY A 523 -8.87 34.89 -6.68
CA GLY A 523 -8.91 33.93 -7.79
C GLY A 523 -8.99 34.55 -9.19
N ALA A 524 -9.73 35.66 -9.33
CA ALA A 524 -9.85 36.42 -10.59
C ALA A 524 -8.57 37.18 -11.01
N GLN A 525 -7.47 37.05 -10.28
CA GLN A 525 -6.14 37.56 -10.64
C GLN A 525 -5.14 36.44 -10.96
N LEU A 526 -5.38 35.19 -10.53
CA LEU A 526 -4.51 34.05 -10.84
C LEU A 526 -4.58 33.74 -12.35
N SER A 527 -3.42 33.66 -12.99
CA SER A 527 -3.26 33.41 -14.43
C SER A 527 -2.93 31.96 -14.77
N GLU A 528 -2.80 31.11 -13.75
CA GLU A 528 -2.64 29.67 -13.85
C GLU A 528 -3.88 29.04 -14.52
N GLY A 529 -3.66 28.12 -15.47
CA GLY A 529 -4.73 27.56 -16.30
C GLY A 529 -5.30 28.48 -17.39
N ASN A 530 -6.62 28.42 -17.61
CA ASN A 530 -7.31 29.14 -18.67
C ASN A 530 -7.93 30.47 -18.20
N ASN A 531 -8.07 31.43 -19.12
CA ASN A 531 -8.70 32.74 -18.85
C ASN A 531 -10.19 32.57 -18.46
N GLY A 532 -10.50 32.78 -17.18
CA GLY A 532 -11.85 32.61 -16.62
C GLY A 532 -12.04 31.33 -15.82
N ALA A 533 -10.96 30.60 -15.52
CA ALA A 533 -10.98 29.46 -14.61
C ALA A 533 -11.38 29.85 -13.18
N SER A 534 -12.01 28.91 -12.46
CA SER A 534 -12.33 29.07 -11.03
C SER A 534 -11.08 28.74 -10.21
N ASN A 535 -10.18 29.71 -10.10
CA ASN A 535 -8.88 29.55 -9.45
C ASN A 535 -8.90 29.94 -7.97
N SER A 536 -8.17 29.21 -7.14
CA SER A 536 -7.94 29.55 -5.73
C SER A 536 -6.57 29.07 -5.26
N PHE A 537 -5.86 29.94 -4.53
CA PHE A 537 -4.58 29.61 -3.89
C PHE A 537 -4.50 30.41 -2.58
N SER A 538 -4.57 29.70 -1.46
CA SER A 538 -4.62 30.31 -0.13
C SER A 538 -4.12 29.34 0.93
N GLY A 539 -3.73 29.86 2.08
CA GLY A 539 -3.14 29.02 3.12
C GLY A 539 -2.64 29.78 4.34
N THR A 540 -1.90 29.05 5.18
CA THR A 540 -1.22 29.56 6.38
C THR A 540 0.28 29.32 6.24
N ILE A 541 1.07 30.37 6.44
CA ILE A 541 2.53 30.29 6.58
C ILE A 541 2.84 30.29 8.07
N TYR A 542 3.50 29.24 8.56
CA TYR A 542 4.02 29.12 9.92
C TYR A 542 5.51 29.45 9.95
N PHE A 543 5.92 30.22 10.96
CA PHE A 543 7.31 30.58 11.22
C PHE A 543 7.85 29.67 12.33
N ASP A 544 8.61 28.66 11.94
CA ASP A 544 9.18 27.70 12.87
C ASP A 544 10.45 28.25 13.50
N ALA A 545 10.61 27.99 14.81
CA ALA A 545 11.82 28.32 15.55
C ALA A 545 12.99 27.47 15.05
N VAL A 546 13.84 28.05 14.20
CA VAL A 546 15.10 27.42 13.79
C VAL A 546 16.22 27.89 14.71
N SER A 547 17.09 26.95 15.07
CA SER A 547 18.33 27.21 15.80
C SER A 547 19.27 28.04 14.92
N GLU A 548 19.63 29.24 15.36
CA GLU A 548 20.50 30.14 14.58
C GLU A 548 21.98 29.74 14.65
N ILE A 549 22.32 28.90 15.63
CA ILE A 549 23.58 28.16 15.69
C ILE A 549 23.25 26.68 15.51
N GLU A 550 23.90 26.04 14.56
CA GLU A 550 24.02 24.59 14.50
C GLU A 550 25.34 24.17 15.13
N ASN A 551 25.27 23.22 16.05
CA ASN A 551 26.43 22.52 16.59
C ASN A 551 26.43 21.04 16.19
N GLU A 552 27.62 20.45 16.24
CA GLU A 552 27.96 19.04 16.04
C GLU A 552 29.12 18.68 16.98
N LEU A 553 29.23 17.42 17.42
CA LEU A 553 30.35 16.90 18.22
C LEU A 553 30.69 15.48 17.76
N VAL A 554 31.91 15.28 17.26
CA VAL A 554 32.36 14.02 16.64
C VAL A 554 33.68 13.56 17.27
N ALA A 555 33.81 12.26 17.52
CA ALA A 555 35.09 11.63 17.86
C ALA A 555 35.85 11.20 16.59
N ASP A 556 37.18 11.29 16.60
CA ASP A 556 38.04 10.79 15.53
C ASP A 556 38.02 9.25 15.41
N GLN A 557 37.60 8.57 16.48
CA GLN A 557 37.49 7.12 16.61
C GLN A 557 36.19 6.76 17.31
N GLU A 558 35.31 5.99 16.64
CA GLU A 558 34.07 5.47 17.24
C GLU A 558 34.33 4.29 18.20
N LYS A 559 35.50 3.65 18.14
CA LYS A 559 35.85 2.48 18.98
C LYS A 559 37.32 2.50 19.38
N VAL A 560 37.64 2.41 20.68
CA VAL A 560 39.01 2.46 21.23
C VAL A 560 39.24 1.45 22.34
N LYS A 561 40.49 1.27 22.81
CA LYS A 561 40.77 0.44 23.99
C LYS A 561 40.70 1.26 25.26
N SER A 562 40.44 0.58 26.38
CA SER A 562 40.55 1.17 27.71
C SER A 562 42.00 1.61 27.98
N GLY A 563 42.21 2.92 28.04
CA GLY A 563 43.50 3.59 28.16
C GLY A 563 43.91 4.46 26.97
N ASP A 564 43.24 4.35 25.82
CA ASP A 564 43.58 5.08 24.59
C ASP A 564 43.17 6.57 24.64
N THR A 565 43.71 7.35 23.70
CA THR A 565 43.40 8.78 23.54
C THR A 565 42.51 8.99 22.32
N VAL A 566 41.39 9.69 22.52
CA VAL A 566 40.40 10.07 21.50
C VAL A 566 40.53 11.57 21.21
N GLU A 567 40.53 11.99 19.95
CA GLU A 567 40.44 13.40 19.54
C GLU A 567 39.00 13.73 19.15
N TRP A 568 38.49 14.85 19.65
CA TRP A 568 37.12 15.29 19.45
C TRP A 568 37.10 16.59 18.67
N THR A 569 36.16 16.71 17.75
CA THR A 569 35.89 17.92 16.98
C THR A 569 34.44 18.36 17.23
N GLY A 570 34.27 19.49 17.90
CA GLY A 570 33.02 20.22 17.98
C GLY A 570 32.98 21.31 16.90
N THR A 571 31.95 21.32 16.05
CA THR A 571 31.79 22.37 15.03
C THR A 571 30.57 23.21 15.36
N LEU A 572 30.71 24.53 15.36
CA LEU A 572 29.61 25.49 15.47
C LEU A 572 29.49 26.23 14.14
N THR A 573 28.29 26.30 13.57
CA THR A 573 27.97 27.08 12.36
C THR A 573 26.86 28.07 12.70
N SER A 574 27.08 29.37 12.47
CA SER A 574 26.07 30.40 12.72
C SER A 574 25.38 30.80 11.41
N PHE A 575 24.06 30.68 11.32
CA PHE A 575 23.30 31.07 10.13
C PHE A 575 22.89 32.55 10.11
N LEU A 576 23.13 33.27 11.20
CA LEU A 576 22.94 34.72 11.34
C LEU A 576 24.03 35.29 12.27
N PRO A 577 24.40 36.58 12.15
CA PRO A 577 25.45 37.17 12.99
C PRO A 577 25.12 37.12 14.48
N LYS A 578 26.10 36.74 15.31
CA LYS A 578 26.02 36.67 16.77
C LYS A 578 27.19 37.41 17.42
N LYS A 579 26.94 37.94 18.63
CA LYS A 579 27.86 38.79 19.37
C LYS A 579 28.58 38.02 20.47
N ALA A 580 29.85 38.35 20.66
CA ALA A 580 30.78 37.67 21.55
C ALA A 580 30.25 37.48 22.95
N GLU A 581 29.63 38.49 23.54
CA GLU A 581 29.16 38.45 24.94
C GLU A 581 28.12 37.34 25.19
N ASN A 582 27.57 36.74 24.13
CA ASN A 582 26.40 35.88 24.15
C ASN A 582 26.64 34.47 23.59
N ILE A 583 27.87 33.94 23.48
CA ILE A 583 28.09 32.56 22.95
C ILE A 583 29.02 31.78 23.86
N HIS A 584 28.49 30.75 24.53
CA HIS A 584 29.23 29.93 25.49
C HIS A 584 29.10 28.44 25.14
N ALA A 585 30.20 27.69 25.19
CA ALA A 585 30.17 26.23 25.08
C ALA A 585 30.39 25.58 26.44
N VAL A 586 29.67 24.48 26.68
CA VAL A 586 29.75 23.63 27.87
C VAL A 586 29.94 22.19 27.41
N LEU A 587 31.06 21.58 27.77
CA LEU A 587 31.37 20.17 27.55
C LEU A 587 31.11 19.39 28.84
N ASP A 588 30.19 18.44 28.78
CA ASP A 588 29.93 17.46 29.84
C ASP A 588 30.49 16.09 29.40
N LEU A 589 31.27 15.47 30.30
CA LEU A 589 31.99 14.23 30.02
C LEU A 589 31.61 13.14 31.05
N PRO A 590 31.38 11.89 30.58
CA PRO A 590 31.10 10.76 31.46
C PRO A 590 32.38 10.38 32.22
N SER A 591 32.23 9.63 33.31
CA SER A 591 33.37 9.24 34.18
C SER A 591 34.49 8.46 33.49
N GLY A 592 34.22 7.88 32.31
CA GLY A 592 35.21 7.20 31.49
C GLY A 592 35.99 8.09 30.51
N LEU A 593 35.64 9.38 30.33
CA LEU A 593 36.38 10.30 29.46
C LEU A 593 37.08 11.38 30.29
N THR A 594 38.41 11.29 30.40
CA THR A 594 39.22 12.31 31.08
C THR A 594 39.84 13.26 30.06
N ILE A 595 39.43 14.53 30.03
CA ILE A 595 40.00 15.55 29.12
C ILE A 595 41.48 15.83 29.40
N ASP A 596 42.26 16.05 28.34
CA ASP A 596 43.59 16.66 28.37
C ASP A 596 43.45 18.20 28.20
N PRO A 597 43.61 19.02 29.25
CA PRO A 597 43.37 20.46 29.17
C PRO A 597 44.35 21.20 28.23
N ASP A 598 45.55 20.66 28.00
CA ASP A 598 46.57 21.27 27.14
C ASP A 598 46.32 20.99 25.64
N SER A 599 45.35 20.11 25.34
CA SER A 599 44.97 19.75 23.97
C SER A 599 43.95 20.69 23.31
N ILE A 600 43.25 21.52 24.11
CA ILE A 600 42.10 22.30 23.68
C ILE A 600 42.51 23.41 22.72
N LYS A 601 41.84 23.50 21.58
CA LYS A 601 42.03 24.56 20.58
C LYS A 601 40.70 25.03 20.03
N ILE A 602 40.65 26.31 19.67
CA ILE A 602 39.56 26.95 18.92
C ILE A 602 40.16 27.52 17.63
N ASP A 603 39.61 27.13 16.48
CA ASP A 603 40.10 27.49 15.14
C ASP A 603 41.60 27.21 14.94
N GLY A 604 42.07 26.13 15.55
CA GLY A 604 43.48 25.71 15.56
C GLY A 604 44.40 26.48 16.52
N VAL A 605 43.91 27.51 17.20
CA VAL A 605 44.64 28.30 18.21
C VAL A 605 44.44 27.69 19.60
N ALA A 606 45.50 27.61 20.40
CA ALA A 606 45.43 27.08 21.77
C ALA A 606 44.43 27.85 22.64
N ALA A 607 43.54 27.11 23.30
CA ALA A 607 42.48 27.62 24.16
C ALA A 607 42.58 26.95 25.55
N SER A 608 41.58 27.16 26.42
CA SER A 608 41.56 26.67 27.79
C SER A 608 40.25 25.96 28.13
N LEU A 609 40.23 25.23 29.24
CA LEU A 609 39.01 24.58 29.75
C LEU A 609 37.86 25.59 29.97
N LYS A 610 38.17 26.85 30.27
CA LYS A 610 37.18 27.92 30.47
C LYS A 610 36.39 28.28 29.21
N ASP A 611 36.94 27.99 28.04
CA ASP A 611 36.31 28.26 26.76
C ASP A 611 35.30 27.16 26.38
N ILE A 612 35.25 26.07 27.16
CA ILE A 612 34.34 24.92 26.99
C ILE A 612 33.67 24.47 28.30
N ASP A 613 33.72 25.26 29.38
CA ASP A 613 33.03 24.99 30.66
C ASP A 613 31.89 25.98 30.97
N GLY A 614 31.55 26.84 30.00
CA GLY A 614 30.58 27.93 30.12
C GLY A 614 31.12 29.23 30.73
N THR A 615 32.39 29.32 31.12
CA THR A 615 32.95 30.52 31.78
C THR A 615 33.31 31.65 30.81
N ASN A 616 34.00 31.32 29.72
CA ASN A 616 34.41 32.28 28.70
C ASN A 616 33.46 32.21 27.50
N ASN A 617 33.36 33.32 26.77
CA ASN A 617 32.66 33.35 25.50
C ASN A 617 33.58 33.02 24.31
N LEU A 618 32.97 32.54 23.23
CA LEU A 618 33.65 32.08 22.01
C LEU A 618 33.94 33.20 20.98
N GLY A 619 33.57 34.46 21.25
CA GLY A 619 33.72 35.58 20.33
C GLY A 619 32.54 35.76 19.36
N ASP A 620 32.59 36.82 18.55
CA ASP A 620 31.60 37.07 17.50
C ASP A 620 31.58 35.90 16.50
N LEU A 621 30.41 35.64 15.90
CA LEU A 621 30.26 34.80 14.71
C LEU A 621 29.51 35.61 13.65
N ASP A 622 30.08 35.79 12.46
CA ASP A 622 29.40 36.37 11.31
C ASP A 622 28.42 35.36 10.67
N GLN A 623 27.63 35.84 9.69
CA GLN A 623 26.71 34.97 8.95
C GLN A 623 27.49 33.88 8.17
N ASP A 624 27.03 32.64 8.31
CA ASP A 624 27.61 31.41 7.75
C ASP A 624 29.04 31.11 8.24
N GLU A 625 29.51 31.80 9.30
CA GLU A 625 30.81 31.55 9.92
C GLU A 625 30.80 30.21 10.69
N LYS A 626 31.94 29.52 10.65
CA LYS A 626 32.18 28.29 11.39
C LYS A 626 33.30 28.47 12.41
N LYS A 627 33.06 27.95 13.61
CA LYS A 627 34.03 27.86 14.71
C LYS A 627 34.28 26.40 15.06
N VAL A 628 35.54 25.99 15.04
CA VAL A 628 35.95 24.59 15.23
C VAL A 628 36.71 24.45 16.54
N ILE A 629 36.15 23.68 17.46
CA ILE A 629 36.71 23.38 18.78
C ILE A 629 37.28 21.96 18.73
N THR A 630 38.57 21.79 18.99
CA THR A 630 39.19 20.46 19.07
C THR A 630 39.80 20.21 20.44
N PHE A 631 39.64 19.02 21.00
CA PHE A 631 40.22 18.61 22.27
C PHE A 631 40.47 17.10 22.29
N LYS A 632 41.25 16.60 23.25
CA LYS A 632 41.52 15.17 23.43
C LYS A 632 41.03 14.69 24.79
N THR A 633 40.54 13.46 24.83
CA THR A 633 40.22 12.75 26.08
C THR A 633 40.95 11.43 26.13
N LYS A 634 41.27 10.96 27.34
CA LYS A 634 41.63 9.56 27.57
C LYS A 634 40.37 8.76 27.91
N ALA A 635 40.15 7.66 27.19
CA ALA A 635 39.00 6.78 27.38
C ALA A 635 39.35 5.61 28.30
N GLU A 636 38.64 5.46 29.41
CA GLU A 636 38.78 4.36 30.38
C GLU A 636 37.39 3.79 30.71
N GLY A 637 37.16 2.52 30.40
CA GLY A 637 35.88 1.85 30.65
C GLY A 637 35.97 0.34 30.60
N ALA A 638 34.83 -0.32 30.83
CA ALA A 638 34.62 -1.74 30.65
C ALA A 638 34.42 -2.09 29.16
N ILE A 639 34.62 -3.36 28.81
CA ILE A 639 34.41 -3.85 27.44
C ILE A 639 32.94 -3.64 27.02
N ASP A 640 32.77 -3.21 25.76
CA ASP A 640 31.51 -2.83 25.10
C ASP A 640 30.80 -1.60 25.72
N GLU A 641 31.41 -0.93 26.72
CA GLU A 641 30.90 0.32 27.29
C GLU A 641 30.96 1.46 26.27
N GLU A 642 29.82 2.13 26.06
CA GLU A 642 29.71 3.34 25.25
C GLU A 642 29.88 4.59 26.12
N LEU A 643 30.87 5.41 25.79
CA LEU A 643 31.20 6.65 26.47
C LEU A 643 30.68 7.84 25.65
N GLU A 644 29.54 8.39 26.04
CA GLU A 644 28.88 9.52 25.38
C GLU A 644 29.36 10.88 25.96
N ALA A 645 30.12 11.65 25.17
CA ALA A 645 30.44 13.05 25.45
C ALA A 645 29.32 13.98 24.96
N LYS A 646 29.07 15.07 25.69
CA LYS A 646 28.01 16.02 25.37
C LYS A 646 28.54 17.45 25.24
N GLY A 647 28.25 18.08 24.11
CA GLY A 647 28.53 19.49 23.88
C GLY A 647 27.24 20.29 23.86
N THR A 648 27.06 21.21 24.80
CA THR A 648 25.97 22.19 24.78
C THR A 648 26.54 23.54 24.38
N VAL A 649 25.84 24.25 23.48
CA VAL A 649 26.12 25.67 23.23
C VAL A 649 24.92 26.49 23.65
N ASP A 650 25.18 27.44 24.52
CA ASP A 650 24.24 28.44 25.00
C ASP A 650 24.48 29.76 24.23
N TRP A 651 23.39 30.39 23.77
CA TRP A 651 23.48 31.76 23.25
C TRP A 651 22.31 32.67 23.61
N GLU A 652 22.62 33.96 23.68
CA GLU A 652 21.66 35.05 23.87
C GLU A 652 21.60 35.96 22.62
N ASP A 653 20.51 36.71 22.50
CA ASP A 653 20.33 37.76 21.49
C ASP A 653 20.06 39.07 22.24
N ASP A 654 20.74 40.16 21.85
CA ASP A 654 20.85 41.44 22.58
C ASP A 654 19.51 42.16 22.84
N THR A 655 18.39 41.56 22.43
CA THR A 655 17.06 42.16 22.41
C THR A 655 16.07 41.56 23.42
N ILE A 656 16.22 40.30 23.88
CA ILE A 656 15.26 39.67 24.81
C ILE A 656 15.92 38.63 25.73
N SER A 657 15.65 38.72 27.04
CA SER A 657 16.13 37.78 28.06
C SER A 657 15.48 36.39 27.96
N SER A 658 16.18 35.43 27.35
CA SER A 658 16.13 33.99 27.66
C SER A 658 17.28 33.30 26.92
N PRO A 659 18.10 32.45 27.57
CA PRO A 659 19.11 31.69 26.87
C PRO A 659 18.44 30.68 25.93
N TYR A 660 18.96 30.58 24.70
CA TYR A 660 18.77 29.44 23.83
C TYR A 660 19.91 28.45 24.07
N SER A 661 19.63 27.15 24.02
CA SER A 661 20.65 26.13 24.14
C SER A 661 20.38 24.95 23.20
N LYS A 662 21.46 24.32 22.70
CA LYS A 662 21.39 23.10 21.90
C LYS A 662 22.45 22.10 22.38
N GLU A 663 22.01 20.94 22.90
CA GLU A 663 22.90 19.80 23.25
C GLU A 663 23.13 18.94 22.00
N VAL A 664 24.39 18.55 21.78
CA VAL A 664 24.79 17.48 20.85
C VAL A 664 25.63 16.44 21.58
N LYS A 665 25.68 15.24 21.01
CA LYS A 665 26.34 14.08 21.56
C LYS A 665 27.29 13.50 20.52
N GLY A 666 28.45 13.05 20.96
CA GLY A 666 29.28 12.10 20.23
C GLY A 666 29.69 10.98 21.19
N SER A 667 29.89 9.76 20.69
CA SER A 667 30.24 8.61 21.53
C SER A 667 31.44 7.84 21.01
N VAL A 668 32.05 7.07 21.90
CA VAL A 668 33.13 6.13 21.61
C VAL A 668 32.93 4.86 22.44
N GLN A 669 33.09 3.69 21.82
CA GLN A 669 32.90 2.39 22.47
C GLN A 669 34.23 1.73 22.84
N ILE A 670 34.31 1.12 24.02
CA ILE A 670 35.49 0.37 24.49
C ILE A 670 35.52 -1.05 23.90
N GLN A 671 36.58 -1.41 23.18
CA GLN A 671 36.72 -2.70 22.49
C GLN A 671 37.10 -3.90 23.41
N LYS A 672 36.69 -5.10 23.01
CA LYS A 672 36.99 -6.42 23.64
C LYS A 672 38.39 -6.93 23.26
N GLU A 673 39.07 -7.60 24.20
CA GLU A 673 40.49 -8.00 24.08
C GLU A 673 40.74 -9.40 23.46
N ASP A 674 39.68 -10.18 23.17
CA ASP A 674 39.81 -11.64 22.91
C ASP A 674 40.46 -12.03 21.57
N ALA A 675 40.62 -11.06 20.68
CA ALA A 675 41.39 -11.16 19.46
C ALA A 675 42.68 -10.35 19.57
N SER A 676 43.83 -11.01 19.54
CA SER A 676 45.10 -10.29 19.38
C SER A 676 45.17 -9.73 17.95
N LYS A 677 45.02 -8.41 17.79
CA LYS A 677 45.37 -7.69 16.57
C LYS A 677 46.87 -7.96 16.29
N PRO A 678 47.24 -8.65 15.19
CA PRO A 678 48.63 -8.65 14.74
C PRO A 678 49.06 -7.20 14.51
N GLY A 679 50.31 -6.87 14.79
CA GLY A 679 50.77 -5.47 14.73
C GLY A 679 50.43 -4.85 13.37
N GLU A 680 49.82 -3.67 13.38
CA GLU A 680 49.42 -2.99 12.15
C GLU A 680 50.63 -2.68 11.28
N ASN A 681 50.67 -3.34 10.13
CA ASN A 681 51.26 -2.77 8.94
C ASN A 681 50.12 -2.18 8.09
N ASP A 682 50.44 -1.11 7.37
CA ASP A 682 49.58 -0.45 6.37
C ASP A 682 49.56 -1.26 5.05
N ASP A 683 49.48 -2.59 5.18
CA ASP A 683 49.56 -3.54 4.06
C ASP A 683 48.16 -3.79 3.48
N ASP A 684 48.04 -3.71 2.14
CA ASP A 684 46.78 -3.94 1.41
C ASP A 684 46.19 -5.35 1.63
N ILE A 685 47.00 -6.31 2.10
CA ILE A 685 46.58 -7.65 2.53
C ILE A 685 47.03 -7.91 3.97
N ALA A 686 46.10 -8.26 4.86
CA ALA A 686 46.37 -8.36 6.29
C ALA A 686 45.57 -9.46 7.00
N LEU A 687 46.22 -10.10 7.99
CA LEU A 687 45.55 -10.90 9.01
C LEU A 687 45.10 -9.94 10.13
N LEU A 688 43.79 -9.75 10.29
CA LEU A 688 43.22 -8.78 11.23
C LEU A 688 43.07 -9.34 12.64
N THR A 689 42.64 -10.60 12.76
CA THR A 689 42.46 -11.28 14.06
C THR A 689 42.82 -12.76 13.97
N ALA A 690 43.22 -13.34 15.11
CA ALA A 690 43.36 -14.78 15.28
C ALA A 690 43.01 -15.21 16.72
N PRO A 691 42.60 -16.47 16.96
CA PRO A 691 42.29 -16.98 18.29
C PRO A 691 43.49 -16.92 19.24
N THR A 692 43.30 -16.33 20.42
CA THR A 692 44.36 -16.07 21.42
C THR A 692 44.82 -17.34 22.15
N ALA A 693 43.92 -18.25 22.53
CA ALA A 693 44.27 -19.53 23.14
C ALA A 693 43.19 -20.61 23.01
N PHE A 694 43.62 -21.87 22.91
CA PHE A 694 42.78 -23.07 23.05
C PHE A 694 43.10 -23.79 24.36
N ASN A 695 42.21 -23.69 25.34
CA ASN A 695 42.40 -24.15 26.70
C ASN A 695 41.56 -25.41 26.99
N TYR A 696 42.25 -26.54 27.14
CA TYR A 696 41.66 -27.85 27.42
C TYR A 696 41.61 -28.20 28.91
N GLY A 697 42.01 -27.27 29.80
CA GLY A 697 41.97 -27.48 31.26
C GLY A 697 42.87 -28.62 31.77
N VAL A 698 42.48 -29.20 32.91
CA VAL A 698 43.26 -30.26 33.58
C VAL A 698 42.81 -31.64 33.12
N GLN A 699 43.66 -32.33 32.34
CA GLN A 699 43.34 -33.65 31.78
C GLN A 699 43.98 -34.82 32.52
N LYS A 700 43.31 -35.98 32.48
CA LYS A 700 43.81 -37.25 33.03
C LYS A 700 44.65 -37.96 31.96
N ILE A 701 45.83 -38.45 32.33
CA ILE A 701 46.64 -39.32 31.47
C ILE A 701 45.88 -40.63 31.24
N GLN A 702 45.67 -41.01 29.99
CA GLN A 702 44.92 -42.21 29.58
C GLN A 702 45.85 -43.27 29.01
N GLY A 703 45.56 -44.54 29.29
CA GLY A 703 46.30 -45.70 28.74
C GLY A 703 46.01 -46.00 27.26
N LYS A 704 45.24 -45.16 26.57
CA LYS A 704 44.87 -45.24 25.15
C LYS A 704 44.77 -43.82 24.57
N GLU A 705 44.87 -43.72 23.24
CA GLU A 705 44.57 -42.46 22.53
C GLU A 705 43.19 -41.93 22.94
N THR A 706 43.11 -40.63 23.24
CA THR A 706 41.90 -39.97 23.74
C THR A 706 41.79 -38.55 23.19
N THR A 707 40.58 -38.16 22.84
CA THR A 707 40.24 -36.80 22.40
C THR A 707 39.57 -36.02 23.53
N TYR A 708 39.93 -34.76 23.68
CA TYR A 708 39.44 -33.81 24.68
C TYR A 708 38.85 -32.59 23.99
N THR A 709 37.71 -32.11 24.49
CA THR A 709 37.12 -30.82 24.09
C THR A 709 37.75 -29.68 24.90
N LEU A 710 37.53 -28.43 24.47
CA LEU A 710 37.85 -27.25 25.26
C LEU A 710 37.18 -27.31 26.64
N ASN A 711 37.77 -26.62 27.62
CA ASN A 711 37.23 -26.48 28.96
C ASN A 711 36.29 -25.25 29.04
N PRO A 712 34.96 -25.40 29.13
CA PRO A 712 34.05 -24.24 29.11
C PRO A 712 34.29 -23.26 30.26
N ASP A 713 34.72 -23.75 31.44
CA ASP A 713 35.05 -22.91 32.59
C ASP A 713 36.21 -21.93 32.34
N ALA A 714 37.05 -22.19 31.32
CA ALA A 714 38.13 -21.28 30.91
C ALA A 714 37.63 -20.11 30.05
N TYR A 715 36.40 -20.19 29.52
CA TYR A 715 35.77 -19.22 28.62
C TYR A 715 34.44 -18.68 29.18
N LYS A 716 34.14 -18.94 30.45
CA LYS A 716 32.87 -18.54 31.09
C LYS A 716 32.62 -17.02 31.14
N GLU A 717 33.68 -16.22 31.05
CA GLU A 717 33.61 -14.75 30.96
C GLU A 717 33.55 -14.27 29.48
N ASP A 718 33.75 -15.17 28.52
CA ASP A 718 33.74 -14.93 27.08
C ASP A 718 32.58 -15.71 26.43
N THR A 719 31.38 -15.23 26.73
CA THR A 719 30.11 -15.84 26.29
C THR A 719 29.95 -15.86 24.77
N ASP A 720 30.60 -14.92 24.07
CA ASP A 720 30.58 -14.86 22.60
C ASP A 720 31.37 -16.01 21.98
N VAL A 721 32.60 -16.27 22.43
CA VAL A 721 33.37 -17.44 21.96
C VAL A 721 32.65 -18.76 22.27
N VAL A 722 31.97 -18.88 23.41
CA VAL A 722 31.18 -20.08 23.74
C VAL A 722 29.94 -20.24 22.83
N THR A 723 29.33 -19.14 22.40
CA THR A 723 28.07 -19.15 21.61
C THR A 723 28.30 -19.19 20.11
N ASN A 724 29.19 -18.32 19.61
CA ASN A 724 29.44 -18.06 18.19
C ASN A 724 30.77 -18.67 17.69
N GLY A 725 31.57 -19.24 18.59
CA GLY A 725 32.86 -19.84 18.28
C GLY A 725 34.00 -18.83 18.19
N PHE A 726 35.20 -19.34 17.93
CA PHE A 726 36.36 -18.50 17.62
C PHE A 726 36.33 -18.10 16.15
N TYR A 727 37.09 -17.07 15.79
CA TYR A 727 37.31 -16.75 14.39
C TYR A 727 38.73 -16.25 14.12
N THR A 728 39.12 -16.36 12.86
CA THR A 728 40.30 -15.72 12.26
C THR A 728 39.79 -14.80 11.18
N ARG A 729 40.11 -13.49 11.23
CA ARG A 729 39.65 -12.50 10.24
C ARG A 729 40.80 -12.02 9.36
N MET A 730 40.56 -11.86 8.08
CA MET A 730 41.53 -11.43 7.07
C MET A 730 40.92 -10.40 6.12
N LYS A 731 41.78 -9.56 5.54
CA LYS A 731 41.44 -8.51 4.58
C LYS A 731 42.33 -8.64 3.35
N ASP A 732 41.75 -8.44 2.17
CA ASP A 732 42.46 -8.20 0.92
C ASP A 732 41.85 -6.99 0.19
N ASP A 733 42.33 -5.80 0.54
CA ASP A 733 41.94 -4.54 -0.09
C ASP A 733 42.85 -4.21 -1.31
N ARG A 734 43.72 -5.14 -1.75
CA ARG A 734 44.63 -4.94 -2.91
C ARG A 734 43.86 -4.57 -4.17
N SER A 735 44.35 -3.57 -4.90
CA SER A 735 43.78 -3.14 -6.19
C SER A 735 43.71 -4.26 -7.25
N THR A 736 44.49 -5.33 -7.09
CA THR A 736 44.37 -6.58 -7.86
C THR A 736 44.45 -7.79 -6.94
N SER A 737 43.36 -8.57 -6.78
CA SER A 737 43.40 -9.86 -6.08
C SER A 737 44.16 -10.90 -6.92
N THR A 738 45.37 -11.26 -6.48
CA THR A 738 46.14 -12.39 -7.02
C THR A 738 45.80 -13.72 -6.33
N GLY A 739 45.04 -13.67 -5.24
CA GLY A 739 44.79 -14.79 -4.32
C GLY A 739 45.67 -14.76 -3.08
N TRP A 740 45.35 -15.64 -2.12
CA TRP A 740 46.03 -15.78 -0.83
C TRP A 740 45.71 -17.13 -0.16
N ASP A 741 46.62 -17.60 0.69
CA ASP A 741 46.48 -18.82 1.48
C ASP A 741 46.54 -18.52 2.99
N LEU A 742 45.47 -18.85 3.73
CA LEU A 742 45.50 -18.87 5.19
C LEU A 742 45.97 -20.24 5.67
N THR A 743 47.10 -20.26 6.37
CA THR A 743 47.74 -21.47 6.88
C THR A 743 47.84 -21.46 8.41
N ALA A 744 47.85 -22.65 9.02
CA ALA A 744 48.03 -22.84 10.45
C ALA A 744 49.05 -23.95 10.75
N GLN A 745 49.92 -23.73 11.75
CA GLN A 745 50.94 -24.69 12.20
C GLN A 745 50.96 -24.81 13.72
N LEU A 746 50.94 -26.05 14.22
CA LEU A 746 51.01 -26.37 15.66
C LEU A 746 52.43 -26.82 16.05
N SER A 747 53.07 -26.11 16.99
CA SER A 747 54.35 -26.55 17.55
C SER A 747 54.21 -27.82 18.39
N ASP A 748 55.34 -28.43 18.74
CA ASP A 748 55.37 -29.38 19.87
C ASP A 748 54.77 -28.76 21.14
N PHE A 749 54.13 -29.61 21.95
CA PHE A 749 53.69 -29.23 23.30
C PHE A 749 54.87 -29.30 24.25
N THR A 750 55.27 -28.19 24.84
CA THR A 750 56.38 -28.09 25.81
C THR A 750 55.90 -27.68 27.19
N ASP A 751 56.64 -28.05 28.24
CA ASP A 751 56.42 -27.51 29.58
C ASP A 751 57.14 -26.16 29.81
N SER A 752 57.06 -25.61 31.03
CA SER A 752 57.67 -24.32 31.38
C SER A 752 59.21 -24.28 31.28
N SER A 753 59.84 -25.42 31.05
CA SER A 753 61.29 -25.60 30.87
C SER A 753 61.66 -25.84 29.40
N GLU A 754 60.70 -25.68 28.48
CA GLU A 754 60.80 -25.96 27.03
C GLU A 754 61.00 -27.45 26.67
N GLU A 755 60.89 -28.36 27.65
CA GLU A 755 60.94 -29.81 27.43
C GLU A 755 59.65 -30.33 26.76
N VAL A 756 59.80 -31.11 25.69
CA VAL A 756 58.67 -31.68 24.92
C VAL A 756 57.89 -32.71 25.75
N MET A 757 56.56 -32.66 25.65
CA MET A 757 55.64 -33.57 26.33
C MET A 757 56.00 -35.04 26.05
N PRO A 758 56.23 -35.88 27.08
CA PRO A 758 56.50 -37.30 26.88
C PRO A 758 55.35 -38.02 26.16
N ASN A 759 55.68 -38.94 25.25
CA ASN A 759 54.73 -39.72 24.43
C ASN A 759 53.74 -38.87 23.60
N SER A 760 54.12 -37.65 23.21
CA SER A 760 53.27 -36.74 22.42
C SER A 760 53.25 -36.99 20.91
N SER A 761 54.05 -37.93 20.38
CA SER A 761 54.13 -38.21 18.93
C SER A 761 52.75 -38.52 18.33
N GLY A 762 52.24 -37.63 17.47
CA GLY A 762 50.90 -37.73 16.87
C GLY A 762 49.79 -36.97 17.62
N ALA A 763 50.12 -36.30 18.72
CA ALA A 763 49.25 -35.32 19.37
C ALA A 763 48.85 -34.24 18.37
N ALA A 764 47.57 -33.86 18.37
CA ALA A 764 47.04 -32.98 17.35
C ALA A 764 45.87 -32.13 17.87
N VAL A 765 45.80 -30.89 17.41
CA VAL A 765 44.57 -30.10 17.48
C VAL A 765 43.78 -30.34 16.19
N LYS A 766 42.49 -30.65 16.32
CA LYS A 766 41.58 -30.82 15.20
C LYS A 766 40.52 -29.72 15.25
N PHE A 767 40.30 -29.10 14.11
CA PHE A 767 39.17 -28.22 13.85
C PHE A 767 38.17 -28.97 12.96
N ASP A 768 36.90 -28.93 13.34
CA ASP A 768 35.77 -29.43 12.55
C ASP A 768 34.78 -28.29 12.30
N ASP A 769 33.95 -28.43 11.26
CA ASP A 769 32.84 -27.52 10.96
C ASP A 769 33.30 -26.07 10.68
N LEU A 770 34.46 -25.92 10.04
CA LEU A 770 34.99 -24.62 9.64
C LEU A 770 34.15 -24.03 8.49
N THR A 771 33.66 -22.80 8.68
CA THR A 771 32.95 -22.02 7.66
C THR A 771 33.68 -20.71 7.38
N ILE A 772 33.46 -20.13 6.21
CA ILE A 772 33.93 -18.77 5.89
C ILE A 772 32.75 -17.87 5.54
N GLU A 773 32.84 -16.62 5.97
CA GLU A 773 31.81 -15.60 5.82
C GLU A 773 32.44 -14.28 5.36
N ALA A 774 31.77 -13.55 4.47
CA ALA A 774 32.11 -12.17 4.16
C ALA A 774 31.56 -11.25 5.24
N ILE A 775 32.27 -10.15 5.53
CA ILE A 775 31.87 -9.15 6.53
C ILE A 775 31.66 -7.80 5.84
N ALA A 776 30.41 -7.32 5.84
CA ALA A 776 30.04 -5.98 5.39
C ALA A 776 30.14 -4.96 6.53
N ASN A 777 30.26 -3.68 6.15
CA ASN A 777 30.38 -2.53 7.06
C ASN A 777 31.50 -2.71 8.10
N ARG A 778 32.64 -3.28 7.68
CA ARG A 778 33.85 -3.42 8.51
C ARG A 778 34.17 -2.09 9.20
N ASP A 779 34.57 -2.17 10.46
CA ASP A 779 34.98 -1.02 11.29
C ASP A 779 33.84 -0.05 11.69
N THR A 780 32.59 -0.32 11.30
CA THR A 780 31.39 0.45 11.72
C THR A 780 30.71 -0.15 12.97
N PRO A 781 29.68 0.50 13.55
CA PRO A 781 28.86 -0.08 14.61
C PRO A 781 27.89 -1.19 14.15
N GLN A 782 27.67 -1.38 12.83
CA GLN A 782 26.78 -2.39 12.26
C GLN A 782 27.51 -3.34 11.30
N GLU A 783 28.61 -3.94 11.77
CA GLU A 783 29.21 -5.10 11.08
C GLU A 783 28.18 -6.21 10.93
N ALA A 784 28.05 -6.74 9.72
CA ALA A 784 27.10 -7.79 9.39
C ALA A 784 27.76 -8.88 8.53
N VAL A 785 27.25 -10.11 8.63
CA VAL A 785 27.60 -11.17 7.67
C VAL A 785 26.99 -10.82 6.33
N ASP A 786 27.82 -10.58 5.33
CA ASP A 786 27.35 -10.36 3.96
C ASP A 786 27.00 -11.70 3.33
N THR A 787 25.69 -11.95 3.23
CA THR A 787 25.14 -13.14 2.58
C THR A 787 25.02 -13.00 1.06
N SER A 788 25.38 -11.84 0.50
CA SER A 788 25.33 -11.52 -0.93
C SER A 788 26.68 -11.58 -1.64
N ALA A 789 27.80 -11.66 -0.90
CA ALA A 789 29.14 -11.85 -1.47
C ALA A 789 29.24 -13.13 -2.30
N THR A 790 29.75 -13.03 -3.54
CA THR A 790 29.77 -14.14 -4.51
C THR A 790 31.18 -14.59 -4.93
N ASP A 791 32.20 -13.85 -4.52
CA ASP A 791 33.62 -13.99 -4.86
C ASP A 791 34.44 -14.60 -3.70
N GLY A 792 33.82 -15.40 -2.85
CA GLY A 792 34.47 -15.99 -1.68
C GLY A 792 35.59 -17.00 -2.01
N PRO A 793 36.55 -17.21 -1.08
CA PRO A 793 37.65 -18.15 -1.27
C PRO A 793 37.17 -19.56 -1.63
N SER A 794 37.52 -20.04 -2.82
CA SER A 794 36.95 -21.28 -3.38
C SER A 794 37.36 -22.57 -2.69
N THR A 795 38.33 -22.52 -1.77
CA THR A 795 38.73 -23.70 -0.98
C THR A 795 38.72 -23.36 0.51
N VAL A 796 37.73 -23.89 1.24
CA VAL A 796 37.68 -23.88 2.71
C VAL A 796 37.70 -25.31 3.21
N LYS A 797 38.62 -25.65 4.10
CA LYS A 797 38.69 -26.97 4.75
C LYS A 797 37.62 -27.08 5.82
N ALA A 798 36.48 -27.73 5.54
CA ALA A 798 35.46 -28.00 6.56
C ALA A 798 35.95 -28.81 7.79
N SER A 799 37.11 -29.46 7.69
CA SER A 799 37.80 -30.14 8.80
C SER A 799 39.30 -30.22 8.50
N GLU A 800 40.16 -30.01 9.49
CA GLU A 800 41.61 -30.20 9.38
C GLU A 800 42.24 -30.64 10.70
N ARG A 801 43.31 -31.45 10.63
CA ARG A 801 44.04 -31.98 11.80
C ARG A 801 45.49 -31.48 11.79
N LEU A 802 45.80 -30.57 12.69
CA LEU A 802 47.13 -30.03 12.92
C LEU A 802 47.89 -30.93 13.89
N ILE A 803 48.83 -31.73 13.37
CA ILE A 803 49.72 -32.56 14.19
C ILE A 803 50.83 -31.67 14.77
N ALA A 804 51.15 -31.86 16.04
CA ALA A 804 52.20 -31.11 16.73
C ALA A 804 53.58 -31.43 16.10
N GLY A 805 54.33 -30.39 15.74
CA GLY A 805 55.65 -30.50 15.13
C GLY A 805 55.66 -30.69 13.59
N ASP A 806 54.50 -30.89 12.97
CA ASP A 806 54.37 -31.01 11.51
C ASP A 806 54.46 -29.65 10.79
N ASN A 807 54.59 -29.68 9.47
CA ASN A 807 54.50 -28.49 8.61
C ASN A 807 53.09 -27.87 8.63
N ALA A 808 53.02 -26.57 8.33
CA ALA A 808 51.75 -25.83 8.23
C ALA A 808 50.74 -26.47 7.26
N LYS A 809 49.45 -26.31 7.56
CA LYS A 809 48.31 -26.75 6.73
C LYS A 809 47.53 -25.53 6.21
N THR A 810 47.18 -25.54 4.93
CA THR A 810 46.26 -24.55 4.35
C THR A 810 44.82 -24.85 4.75
N LEU A 811 44.17 -23.89 5.41
CA LEU A 811 42.78 -23.97 5.87
C LEU A 811 41.83 -23.27 4.89
N VAL A 812 42.27 -22.14 4.32
CA VAL A 812 41.54 -21.38 3.30
C VAL A 812 42.51 -21.04 2.17
N SER A 813 42.03 -21.13 0.92
CA SER A 813 42.74 -20.67 -0.28
C SER A 813 41.79 -19.88 -1.18
N ALA A 814 42.16 -18.64 -1.48
CA ALA A 814 41.53 -17.78 -2.47
C ALA A 814 42.39 -17.72 -3.73
N LYS A 815 41.78 -17.90 -4.91
CA LYS A 815 42.46 -17.70 -6.20
C LYS A 815 42.42 -16.23 -6.63
N SER A 816 43.12 -15.90 -7.70
CA SER A 816 42.98 -14.58 -8.32
C SER A 816 41.53 -14.29 -8.72
N GLY A 817 41.01 -13.14 -8.26
CA GLY A 817 39.61 -12.75 -8.41
C GLY A 817 38.66 -13.32 -7.35
N GLU A 818 39.18 -14.04 -6.34
CA GLU A 818 38.44 -14.49 -5.16
C GLU A 818 39.01 -13.80 -3.89
N GLY A 819 38.26 -13.82 -2.79
CA GLY A 819 38.73 -13.46 -1.46
C GLY A 819 39.07 -11.98 -1.25
N LYS A 820 38.52 -11.08 -2.08
CA LYS A 820 38.66 -9.63 -1.96
C LYS A 820 37.87 -9.10 -0.75
N ASP A 821 38.26 -7.95 -0.21
CA ASP A 821 37.61 -7.30 0.94
C ASP A 821 37.75 -8.18 2.20
N THR A 822 36.73 -8.27 3.06
CA THR A 822 36.90 -8.80 4.43
C THR A 822 36.23 -10.15 4.64
N TRP A 823 37.03 -11.15 5.04
CA TRP A 823 36.57 -12.51 5.27
C TRP A 823 36.86 -12.97 6.71
N GLN A 824 35.99 -13.85 7.21
CA GLN A 824 36.07 -14.40 8.55
C GLN A 824 35.92 -15.93 8.50
N LEU A 825 36.98 -16.65 8.88
CA LEU A 825 36.96 -18.09 9.09
C LEU A 825 36.45 -18.37 10.51
N ARG A 826 35.26 -18.96 10.63
CA ARG A 826 34.71 -19.40 11.92
C ARG A 826 35.22 -20.78 12.32
N ILE A 827 35.41 -20.95 13.62
CA ILE A 827 35.91 -22.15 14.28
C ILE A 827 34.98 -22.43 15.47
N PRO A 828 33.90 -23.21 15.30
CA PRO A 828 32.89 -23.38 16.35
C PRO A 828 33.47 -24.00 17.63
N PHE A 829 33.10 -23.46 18.79
CA PHE A 829 33.70 -23.81 20.09
C PHE A 829 33.73 -25.32 20.36
N GLU A 830 32.57 -25.97 20.25
CA GLU A 830 32.36 -27.41 20.46
C GLU A 830 33.02 -28.30 19.40
N LYS A 831 33.66 -27.70 18.38
CA LYS A 831 34.31 -28.39 17.25
C LYS A 831 35.84 -28.27 17.28
N VAL A 832 36.39 -27.62 18.31
CA VAL A 832 37.83 -27.59 18.60
C VAL A 832 38.19 -28.72 19.57
N SER A 833 39.05 -29.64 19.15
CA SER A 833 39.43 -30.78 19.99
C SER A 833 40.94 -31.09 19.98
N LEU A 834 41.44 -31.57 21.11
CA LEU A 834 42.81 -32.02 21.31
C LEU A 834 42.83 -33.54 21.38
N ASN A 835 43.52 -34.18 20.44
CA ASN A 835 43.78 -35.62 20.44
C ASN A 835 45.17 -35.88 21.01
N LEU A 836 45.28 -36.69 22.06
CA LEU A 836 46.56 -37.10 22.67
C LEU A 836 46.78 -38.61 22.57
N PRO A 837 48.01 -39.06 22.27
CA PRO A 837 48.38 -40.49 22.28
C PRO A 837 48.28 -41.14 23.67
N ALA A 838 48.36 -42.48 23.67
CA ALA A 838 48.38 -43.27 24.90
C ALA A 838 49.57 -42.91 25.81
N ASN A 839 49.28 -42.60 27.07
CA ASN A 839 50.25 -42.22 28.10
C ASN A 839 51.01 -40.90 27.82
N ALA A 840 50.42 -39.98 27.05
CA ALA A 840 50.96 -38.64 26.82
C ALA A 840 51.02 -37.80 28.12
N GLY A 841 52.14 -37.09 28.30
CA GLY A 841 52.35 -36.13 29.39
C GLY A 841 52.77 -36.73 30.74
N LYS A 842 52.94 -35.84 31.73
CA LYS A 842 53.36 -36.16 33.11
C LYS A 842 52.42 -35.52 34.12
N LYS A 843 52.07 -36.25 35.18
CA LYS A 843 51.17 -35.77 36.23
C LYS A 843 51.76 -34.54 36.93
N GLY A 844 51.02 -33.43 36.91
CA GLY A 844 51.39 -32.16 37.57
C GLY A 844 52.21 -31.20 36.70
N SER A 845 52.47 -31.54 35.44
CA SER A 845 53.07 -30.62 34.46
C SER A 845 51.98 -29.90 33.67
N ASN A 846 52.18 -28.60 33.42
CA ASN A 846 51.39 -27.82 32.47
C ASN A 846 52.13 -27.79 31.12
N TYR A 847 51.42 -28.00 30.02
CA TYR A 847 51.99 -27.98 28.67
C TYR A 847 51.32 -26.91 27.82
N LYS A 848 52.09 -26.27 26.94
CA LYS A 848 51.61 -25.31 25.94
C LYS A 848 52.19 -25.66 24.58
N ALA A 849 51.44 -25.40 23.51
CA ALA A 849 51.94 -25.38 22.15
C ALA A 849 51.62 -24.02 21.53
N LYS A 850 52.48 -23.53 20.65
CA LYS A 850 52.23 -22.34 19.84
C LYS A 850 51.47 -22.77 18.59
N LEU A 851 50.28 -22.21 18.41
CA LEU A 851 49.61 -22.22 17.11
C LEU A 851 50.04 -20.95 16.36
N THR A 852 50.63 -21.12 15.18
CA THR A 852 51.04 -20.01 14.31
C THR A 852 50.09 -19.95 13.13
N TRP A 853 49.45 -18.81 12.96
CA TRP A 853 48.64 -18.47 11.79
C TRP A 853 49.50 -17.65 10.84
N SER A 854 49.44 -17.95 9.55
CA SER A 854 50.13 -17.18 8.50
C SER A 854 49.22 -17.02 7.30
N LEU A 855 48.91 -15.77 6.98
CA LEU A 855 48.33 -15.37 5.70
C LEU A 855 49.49 -15.16 4.74
N ASN A 856 49.62 -16.02 3.73
CA ASN A 856 50.64 -15.90 2.70
C ASN A 856 49.97 -15.35 1.44
N ASP A 857 50.55 -14.32 0.84
CA ASP A 857 50.16 -13.90 -0.50
C ASP A 857 50.60 -14.94 -1.53
N THR A 858 49.77 -15.15 -2.56
CA THR A 858 50.12 -16.03 -3.67
C THR A 858 50.63 -15.17 -4.84
N PRO A 859 51.87 -15.39 -5.32
CA PRO A 859 52.34 -14.88 -6.62
C PRO A 859 51.67 -15.58 -7.81
#